data_AF-A0A8C2Z3X8-F1
#
_entry.id   AF-A0A8C2Z3X8-F1
#
_cell.length_a   1.000
_cell.length_b   1.000
_cell.length_c   1.000
_cell.angle_alpha   90.00
_cell.angle_beta   90.00
_cell.angle_gamma   90.00
#
_symmetry.space_group_name_H-M   'P 1'
#
loop_
_entity.id
_entity.type
_entity.pdbx_description
1 polymer ?
#
loop_
_entity_poly.entity_id
_entity_poly.type
_entity_poly.pdbx_seq_one_letter_code
_entity_poly.pdbx_strand_id
1 'polypeptide(L)'
;MTKLRSAKWFVGGVVHLTDRCRFYERHRHRSKNYIFAIFQTSIGQMKLFVSEGNPHCLKVLAALEVTGVHCDVQYVNHEERVVPFLSRPALPALLLPGGLHLFSPNAICRYLFEVSGQDASELCNRWLEWEATDLQPALLQFLHMAVLQGKGSEVSKVLQGPLNYMEQSLSKGNTPYLTGEAVSVADVVLWAALYPVLSDPSLALGERTSVKAWFDRGAVMHSCQSAAQKVLQGKGLQGMKIFMQRQPAPQSSQCRGTQPCNSNPAEESERVVSVEEMEAASLTWSKALTACPLATDRQHPILPQEGKRNLLVTSALPYVNNVPHLGNIIGCVLSADAFSRYGRLRGWNILFVCGTDEYGTATENKAREEGLTPQQICDKYHVIHSDIYKWFQIDFDFFGRTTTEKQTEIAQNIFWRIHKHGFLLEDTVEQLRCENCKRFLADRFVEGICPNCSYPEARGDQCDKCGRLINAVELREPQCKVCRQTPVVRSSKHLFLDLPKLEAQLEQWLDKSTSTGDWTANAKQITRSWLRDGLKPRCITRDLRWGTPVPHPDFKDKVFYVWFDAPIGYLSITANYTDQWEKWWKNPNQVELYNFMAKDNVPFHSVVFPCSLLGAQDNYTLVSHLIATEYLNYEDTKFSKSRGVGVFGDMAKDTGIPSDVWRFYLLYVRPEGQDSAFSWADMALKNNSELLNNLGNFINRGGMFVTKFFEGIVPVMELQQEDKTLLALVGWELQQYIQLMDKVKIRDALRHILNISRHGNQYIQVNEPWKKIKGGDTERQRAGTVTGVSVNVACLLSVMLLPYMPAVSQTIRDQLNAPPSCVNTMLQGTGTFVCCLSAGHRIGTVSPLFQKLEVDQIEALKKRFGGQQLKVTMKGVINLLTRTFCLPQGEKVRALKTQKAEKAAITAEVAKLLDLKKQLALAEGKSPEPAPQKGKKK
;
A
#
# COMPACT_ATOMS: atom_id res chain seq x y z
N MET A 1 -29.32 17.98 51.72
CA MET A 1 -28.83 18.92 52.74
C MET A 1 -27.32 19.03 52.58
N THR A 2 -26.92 20.09 51.86
CA THR A 2 -26.19 21.25 52.44
C THR A 2 -24.74 20.85 52.79
N LYS A 3 -23.78 21.26 51.95
CA LYS A 3 -23.08 22.57 52.05
C LYS A 3 -22.00 22.46 53.13
N LEU A 4 -20.76 22.90 52.96
CA LEU A 4 -20.29 24.26 52.67
C LEU A 4 -18.76 24.19 52.88
N ARG A 5 -17.96 24.92 52.08
CA ARG A 5 -17.02 26.00 52.49
C ARG A 5 -16.00 25.63 53.58
N SER A 6 -14.77 26.12 53.62
CA SER A 6 -13.97 27.08 52.85
C SER A 6 -12.72 27.31 53.71
N ALA A 7 -11.57 27.58 53.09
CA ALA A 7 -10.59 28.62 53.45
C ALA A 7 -9.17 28.12 53.10
N LYS A 8 -8.39 28.71 52.18
CA LYS A 8 -7.80 30.05 52.04
C LYS A 8 -6.49 30.27 52.84
N TRP A 9 -5.38 30.24 52.07
CA TRP A 9 -4.05 30.87 52.23
C TRP A 9 -3.05 30.27 53.26
N PHE A 10 -1.71 30.32 53.13
CA PHE A 10 -0.78 31.21 52.39
C PHE A 10 0.58 30.48 52.13
N VAL A 11 1.13 30.63 50.91
CA VAL A 11 2.56 30.73 50.47
C VAL A 11 3.61 29.63 50.73
N GLY A 12 4.14 29.11 49.60
CA GLY A 12 5.58 29.22 49.24
C GLY A 12 6.49 28.02 49.50
N GLY A 13 7.10 27.48 48.44
CA GLY A 13 8.35 26.71 48.53
C GLY A 13 8.36 25.40 47.76
N VAL A 14 8.94 25.45 46.56
CA VAL A 14 9.24 24.32 45.67
C VAL A 14 10.36 23.44 46.26
N VAL A 15 10.24 22.13 46.08
CA VAL A 15 11.26 21.05 45.96
C VAL A 15 10.83 19.79 46.76
N HIS A 16 11.01 18.62 46.13
CA HIS A 16 10.76 17.23 46.55
C HIS A 16 9.40 16.60 46.21
N LEU A 17 9.37 15.92 45.05
CA LEU A 17 8.57 14.71 44.83
C LEU A 17 9.23 13.86 43.72
N THR A 18 10.38 13.27 44.04
CA THR A 18 11.05 12.21 43.26
C THR A 18 11.34 11.03 44.17
N ASP A 19 10.31 10.36 44.71
CA ASP A 19 10.54 9.14 45.51
C ASP A 19 9.41 8.11 45.53
N ARG A 20 8.46 8.16 44.58
CA ARG A 20 7.45 7.08 44.43
C ARG A 20 7.49 6.27 43.13
N CYS A 21 8.35 6.59 42.17
CA CYS A 21 8.55 5.75 40.97
C CYS A 21 9.70 4.73 41.08
N ARG A 22 10.60 4.85 42.06
CA ARG A 22 11.78 3.94 42.19
C ARG A 22 11.49 2.57 42.79
N PHE A 23 10.29 2.33 43.34
CA PHE A 23 9.96 1.05 43.97
C PHE A 23 9.44 -0.01 42.99
N TYR A 24 8.87 0.41 41.84
CA TYR A 24 8.36 -0.53 40.82
C TYR A 24 9.40 -0.97 39.78
N GLU A 25 10.50 -0.23 39.60
CA GLU A 25 11.56 -0.60 38.64
C GLU A 25 12.61 -1.56 39.22
N ARG A 26 12.87 -1.53 40.54
CA ARG A 26 13.84 -2.44 41.17
C ARG A 26 13.38 -3.90 41.24
N HIS A 27 12.08 -4.19 41.20
CA HIS A 27 11.57 -5.57 41.20
C HIS A 27 11.50 -6.20 39.80
N ARG A 28 11.59 -5.41 38.73
CA ARG A 28 11.65 -5.93 37.35
C ARG A 28 13.07 -6.34 36.92
N HIS A 29 14.10 -5.71 37.50
CA HIS A 29 15.50 -6.07 37.21
C HIS A 29 16.00 -7.29 38.00
N ARG A 30 15.55 -7.51 39.23
CA ARG A 30 15.95 -8.71 40.01
C ARG A 30 15.27 -10.01 39.55
N SER A 31 14.07 -9.93 38.96
CA SER A 31 13.36 -11.09 38.43
C SER A 31 13.82 -11.53 37.03
N LYS A 32 14.43 -10.63 36.23
CA LYS A 32 15.10 -11.02 34.97
C LYS A 32 16.38 -11.83 35.20
N ASN A 33 17.17 -11.49 36.23
CA ASN A 33 18.43 -12.21 36.51
C ASN A 33 18.21 -13.59 37.17
N TYR A 34 17.09 -13.81 37.87
CA TYR A 34 16.76 -15.13 38.42
C TYR A 34 16.16 -16.09 37.37
N ILE A 35 15.48 -15.56 36.35
CA ILE A 35 14.96 -16.38 35.24
C ILE A 35 16.07 -16.74 34.24
N PHE A 36 17.13 -15.94 34.14
CA PHE A 36 18.28 -16.26 33.28
C PHE A 36 19.17 -17.40 33.84
N ALA A 37 19.21 -17.59 35.16
CA ALA A 37 20.01 -18.64 35.79
C ALA A 37 19.32 -20.02 35.84
N ILE A 38 17.99 -20.07 35.69
CA ILE A 38 17.19 -21.32 35.82
C ILE A 38 16.95 -22.01 34.46
N PHE A 39 17.25 -21.35 33.34
CA PHE A 39 17.13 -21.93 31.99
C PHE A 39 18.42 -22.56 31.43
N GLN A 40 19.49 -22.68 32.23
CA GLN A 40 20.75 -23.30 31.78
C GLN A 40 20.82 -24.82 31.94
N THR A 41 19.74 -25.48 32.36
CA THR A 41 19.69 -26.94 32.45
C THR A 41 18.58 -27.47 31.55
N SER A 42 18.98 -27.97 30.37
CA SER A 42 18.21 -28.68 29.32
C SER A 42 17.75 -27.92 28.05
N ILE A 43 18.43 -26.85 27.63
CA ILE A 43 18.21 -26.23 26.30
C ILE A 43 19.34 -26.65 25.34
N GLY A 44 18.99 -27.13 24.13
CA GLY A 44 19.97 -27.50 23.09
C GLY A 44 20.92 -26.35 22.74
N GLN A 45 22.19 -26.66 22.42
CA GLN A 45 23.18 -25.66 22.02
C GLN A 45 22.86 -25.05 20.65
N MET A 46 22.97 -23.71 20.54
CA MET A 46 22.96 -23.02 19.24
C MET A 46 24.12 -23.49 18.37
N LYS A 47 23.88 -23.74 17.09
CA LYS A 47 24.92 -24.13 16.11
C LYS A 47 25.06 -23.10 15.01
N LEU A 48 26.25 -22.56 14.83
CA LEU A 48 26.58 -21.60 13.78
C LEU A 48 27.41 -22.29 12.69
N PHE A 49 26.86 -22.35 11.48
CA PHE A 49 27.50 -22.88 10.29
C PHE A 49 28.20 -21.77 9.51
N VAL A 50 29.50 -21.92 9.29
CA VAL A 50 30.37 -20.96 8.58
C VAL A 50 31.22 -21.65 7.52
N SER A 51 31.76 -20.86 6.58
CA SER A 51 32.69 -21.33 5.55
C SER A 51 33.89 -20.41 5.46
N GLU A 52 35.06 -20.99 5.14
CA GLU A 52 36.29 -20.22 4.92
C GLU A 52 36.15 -19.30 3.70
N GLY A 53 36.81 -18.13 3.71
CA GLY A 53 36.79 -17.20 2.58
C GLY A 53 35.44 -16.53 2.29
N ASN A 54 34.38 -16.79 3.05
CA ASN A 54 33.08 -16.14 2.89
C ASN A 54 33.02 -14.81 3.69
N PRO A 55 32.92 -13.64 3.03
CA PRO A 55 32.89 -12.34 3.70
C PRO A 55 31.68 -12.17 4.64
N HIS A 56 30.59 -12.90 4.42
CA HIS A 56 29.43 -12.87 5.31
C HIS A 56 29.65 -13.66 6.60
N CYS A 57 30.46 -14.71 6.56
CA CYS A 57 30.85 -15.46 7.76
C CYS A 57 31.74 -14.61 8.69
N LEU A 58 32.54 -13.69 8.13
CA LEU A 58 33.33 -12.74 8.91
C LEU A 58 32.45 -11.86 9.80
N LYS A 59 31.36 -11.32 9.28
CA LYS A 59 30.41 -10.49 10.05
C LYS A 59 29.90 -11.23 11.29
N VAL A 60 29.48 -12.48 11.12
CA VAL A 60 28.85 -13.25 12.18
C VAL A 60 29.87 -13.75 13.21
N LEU A 61 31.06 -14.18 12.77
CA LEU A 61 32.13 -14.55 13.70
C LEU A 61 32.64 -13.34 14.49
N ALA A 62 32.74 -12.17 13.86
CA ALA A 62 33.07 -10.93 14.54
C ALA A 62 32.02 -10.57 15.60
N ALA A 63 30.72 -10.70 15.28
CA ALA A 63 29.66 -10.48 16.25
C ALA A 63 29.68 -11.51 17.39
N LEU A 64 29.96 -12.78 17.10
CA LEU A 64 30.08 -13.82 18.11
C LEU A 64 31.24 -13.55 19.09
N GLU A 65 32.40 -13.14 18.57
CA GLU A 65 33.58 -12.82 19.39
C GLU A 65 33.43 -11.52 20.20
N VAL A 66 32.68 -10.54 19.68
CA VAL A 66 32.39 -9.29 20.41
C VAL A 66 31.36 -9.51 21.51
N THR A 67 30.34 -10.34 21.25
CA THR A 67 29.26 -10.59 22.21
C THR A 67 29.59 -11.65 23.27
N GLY A 68 30.56 -12.52 22.99
CA GLY A 68 30.94 -13.63 23.88
C GLY A 68 29.85 -14.69 24.06
N VAL A 69 28.83 -14.69 23.21
CA VAL A 69 27.72 -15.65 23.26
C VAL A 69 28.24 -17.06 22.96
N HIS A 70 27.88 -18.03 23.80
CA HIS A 70 28.29 -19.42 23.60
C HIS A 70 27.49 -20.06 22.46
N CYS A 71 28.18 -20.40 21.36
CA CYS A 71 27.60 -21.07 20.19
C CYS A 71 28.59 -22.11 19.64
N ASP A 72 28.09 -23.30 19.27
CA ASP A 72 28.88 -24.33 18.60
C ASP A 72 29.13 -23.92 17.14
N VAL A 73 30.37 -23.61 16.78
CA VAL A 73 30.74 -23.13 15.44
C VAL A 73 31.22 -24.29 14.58
N GLN A 74 30.54 -24.56 13.47
CA GLN A 74 30.84 -25.64 12.54
C GLN A 74 31.30 -25.07 11.19
N TYR A 75 32.50 -25.47 10.77
CA TYR A 75 33.02 -25.12 9.45
C TYR A 75 32.56 -26.16 8.44
N VAL A 76 31.81 -25.69 7.43
CA VAL A 76 31.18 -26.49 6.40
C VAL A 76 31.63 -26.05 5.01
N ASN A 77 31.51 -26.93 4.03
CA ASN A 77 31.81 -26.57 2.64
C ASN A 77 30.78 -25.54 2.14
N HIS A 78 31.18 -24.64 1.24
CA HIS A 78 30.28 -23.66 0.60
C HIS A 78 29.07 -24.29 -0.10
N GLU A 79 29.16 -25.58 -0.48
CA GLU A 79 28.09 -26.33 -1.15
C GLU A 79 27.17 -27.07 -0.18
N GLU A 80 27.50 -27.08 1.10
CA GLU A 80 26.76 -27.82 2.11
C GLU A 80 25.43 -27.16 2.43
N ARG A 81 24.36 -27.96 2.36
CA ARG A 81 23.00 -27.50 2.62
C ARG A 81 22.66 -27.67 4.09
N VAL A 82 23.07 -26.70 4.89
CA VAL A 82 22.78 -26.65 6.32
C VAL A 82 21.38 -26.13 6.64
N VAL A 83 20.73 -25.42 5.71
CA VAL A 83 19.33 -24.96 5.84
C VAL A 83 18.44 -25.85 4.95
N PRO A 84 17.67 -26.81 5.52
CA PRO A 84 17.03 -27.88 4.74
C PRO A 84 16.01 -27.41 3.70
N PHE A 85 15.39 -26.24 3.92
CA PHE A 85 14.33 -25.70 3.08
C PHE A 85 14.80 -24.70 2.00
N LEU A 86 16.11 -24.41 1.91
CA LEU A 86 16.65 -23.54 0.87
C LEU A 86 17.14 -24.37 -0.32
N SER A 87 16.80 -23.91 -1.54
CA SER A 87 17.19 -24.56 -2.79
C SER A 87 18.67 -24.34 -3.15
N ARG A 88 19.32 -23.34 -2.53
CA ARG A 88 20.75 -23.03 -2.65
C ARG A 88 21.41 -23.03 -1.26
N PRO A 89 22.69 -23.43 -1.16
CA PRO A 89 23.46 -23.27 0.08
C PRO A 89 23.43 -21.82 0.55
N ALA A 90 23.16 -21.60 1.84
CA ALA A 90 23.16 -20.29 2.47
C ALA A 90 24.05 -20.33 3.70
N LEU A 91 25.18 -19.63 3.62
CA LEU A 91 26.15 -19.49 4.71
C LEU A 91 26.52 -18.01 4.86
N PRO A 92 26.61 -17.49 6.09
CA PRO A 92 26.44 -18.17 7.39
C PRO A 92 24.99 -18.54 7.70
N ALA A 93 24.79 -19.56 8.54
CA ALA A 93 23.48 -19.94 9.08
C ALA A 93 23.57 -20.30 10.57
N LEU A 94 22.64 -19.83 11.39
CA LEU A 94 22.52 -20.11 12.81
C LEU A 94 21.28 -20.97 13.07
N LEU A 95 21.47 -22.18 13.60
CA LEU A 95 20.43 -23.06 14.10
C LEU A 95 20.18 -22.76 15.58
N LEU A 96 18.95 -22.34 15.86
CA LEU A 96 18.47 -22.07 17.21
C LEU A 96 17.98 -23.35 17.91
N PRO A 97 17.91 -23.38 19.25
CA PRO A 97 17.52 -24.58 20.00
C PRO A 97 16.11 -25.10 19.66
N GLY A 98 15.24 -24.24 19.12
CA GLY A 98 13.88 -24.58 18.67
C GLY A 98 13.79 -25.10 17.23
N GLY A 99 14.91 -25.41 16.57
CA GLY A 99 14.94 -25.91 15.18
C GLY A 99 14.82 -24.82 14.09
N LEU A 100 14.70 -23.55 14.50
CA LEU A 100 14.65 -22.41 13.59
C LEU A 100 16.04 -22.06 13.05
N HIS A 101 16.11 -21.69 11.77
CA HIS A 101 17.35 -21.27 11.12
C HIS A 101 17.32 -19.78 10.79
N LEU A 102 18.33 -19.03 11.23
CA LEU A 102 18.63 -17.68 10.76
C LEU A 102 19.76 -17.78 9.73
N PHE A 103 19.58 -17.21 8.53
CA PHE A 103 20.57 -17.29 7.44
C PHE A 103 20.84 -15.93 6.79
N SER A 104 20.40 -14.85 7.43
CA SER A 104 20.79 -13.47 7.09
C SER A 104 21.91 -13.03 8.03
N PRO A 105 23.09 -12.63 7.52
CA PRO A 105 24.23 -12.23 8.36
C PRO A 105 23.87 -11.13 9.35
N ASN A 106 23.16 -10.08 8.90
CA ASN A 106 22.80 -8.95 9.77
C ASN A 106 21.76 -9.36 10.82
N ALA A 107 20.82 -10.26 10.47
CA ALA A 107 19.85 -10.81 11.43
C ALA A 107 20.53 -11.70 12.48
N ILE A 108 21.51 -12.50 12.09
CA ILE A 108 22.30 -13.32 13.01
C ILE A 108 23.10 -12.42 13.95
N CYS A 109 23.82 -11.42 13.43
CA CYS A 109 24.58 -10.48 14.26
C CYS A 109 23.67 -9.76 15.26
N ARG A 110 22.50 -9.28 14.82
CA ARG A 110 21.53 -8.63 15.70
C ARG A 110 21.04 -9.57 16.80
N TYR A 111 20.70 -10.81 16.44
CA TYR A 111 20.28 -11.82 17.42
C TYR A 111 21.36 -12.10 18.47
N LEU A 112 22.64 -12.20 18.08
CA LEU A 112 23.74 -12.41 19.02
C LEU A 112 23.88 -11.23 20.00
N PHE A 113 23.73 -10.00 19.53
CA PHE A 113 23.75 -8.81 20.38
C PHE A 113 22.54 -8.76 21.35
N GLU A 114 21.34 -9.08 20.86
CA GLU A 114 20.14 -9.18 21.71
C GLU A 114 20.29 -10.26 22.80
N VAL A 115 20.85 -11.43 22.46
CA VAL A 115 21.16 -12.50 23.42
C VAL A 115 22.19 -12.06 24.47
N SER A 116 23.14 -11.19 24.08
CA SER A 116 24.12 -10.59 25.02
C SER A 116 23.55 -9.48 25.90
N GLY A 117 22.27 -9.12 25.73
CA GLY A 117 21.59 -8.08 26.49
C GLY A 117 21.78 -6.66 25.95
N GLN A 118 22.22 -6.52 24.70
CA GLN A 118 22.35 -5.24 24.01
C GLN A 118 21.24 -5.10 22.95
N ASP A 119 20.25 -4.24 23.24
CA ASP A 119 19.17 -3.95 22.30
C ASP A 119 19.65 -3.01 21.16
N ALA A 120 19.30 -3.34 19.92
CA ALA A 120 19.65 -2.52 18.77
C ALA A 120 18.78 -1.25 18.69
N SER A 121 19.41 -0.07 18.67
CA SER A 121 18.73 1.21 18.50
C SER A 121 18.16 1.38 17.08
N GLU A 122 17.22 2.31 16.91
CA GLU A 122 16.67 2.66 15.58
C GLU A 122 17.76 3.17 14.61
N LEU A 123 18.75 3.91 15.13
CA LEU A 123 19.92 4.33 14.35
C LEU A 123 20.78 3.13 13.91
N CYS A 124 20.91 2.12 14.79
CA CYS A 124 21.61 0.88 14.47
C CYS A 124 20.92 0.11 13.34
N ASN A 125 19.57 0.03 13.37
CA ASN A 125 18.80 -0.62 12.31
C ASN A 125 18.95 0.10 10.96
N ARG A 126 18.99 1.44 10.95
CA ARG A 126 19.26 2.21 9.73
C ARG A 126 20.63 1.89 9.12
N TRP A 127 21.66 1.74 9.94
CA TRP A 127 22.99 1.35 9.46
C TRP A 127 23.03 -0.09 8.93
N LEU A 128 22.36 -1.04 9.58
CA LEU A 128 22.27 -2.43 9.10
C LEU A 128 21.47 -2.54 7.80
N GLU A 129 20.44 -1.72 7.62
CA GLU A 129 19.65 -1.64 6.39
C GLU A 129 20.47 -1.01 5.26
N TRP A 130 21.12 0.13 5.51
CA TRP A 130 22.03 0.78 4.56
C TRP A 130 23.16 -0.15 4.14
N GLU A 131 23.74 -0.90 5.08
CA GLU A 131 24.80 -1.86 4.75
C GLU A 131 24.30 -2.94 3.79
N ALA A 132 23.12 -3.50 4.04
CA ALA A 132 22.55 -4.55 3.19
C ALA A 132 22.10 -4.05 1.81
N THR A 133 21.65 -2.79 1.72
CA THR A 133 21.02 -2.22 0.51
C THR A 133 21.99 -1.43 -0.37
N ASP A 134 22.98 -0.76 0.21
CA ASP A 134 23.90 0.13 -0.51
C ASP A 134 25.34 -0.39 -0.47
N LEU A 135 25.90 -0.67 0.71
CA LEU A 135 27.31 -1.04 0.84
C LEU A 135 27.60 -2.45 0.33
N GLN A 136 26.78 -3.43 0.68
CA GLN A 136 27.01 -4.84 0.35
C GLN A 136 27.00 -5.11 -1.17
N PRO A 137 26.07 -4.55 -1.98
CA PRO A 137 26.15 -4.68 -3.44
C PRO A 137 27.41 -4.06 -4.03
N ALA A 138 27.82 -2.88 -3.55
CA ALA A 138 29.04 -2.21 -3.99
C ALA A 138 30.31 -3.01 -3.63
N LEU A 139 30.34 -3.60 -2.42
CA LEU A 139 31.40 -4.49 -1.98
C LEU A 139 31.46 -5.78 -2.80
N LEU A 140 30.33 -6.38 -3.15
CA LEU A 140 30.31 -7.60 -3.97
C LEU A 140 30.84 -7.31 -5.39
N GLN A 141 30.46 -6.17 -5.97
CA GLN A 141 30.99 -5.71 -7.25
C GLN A 141 32.51 -5.45 -7.16
N PHE A 142 32.96 -4.77 -6.10
CA PHE A 142 34.38 -4.56 -5.82
C PHE A 142 35.14 -5.90 -5.74
N LEU A 143 34.66 -6.84 -4.92
CA LEU A 143 35.32 -8.13 -4.70
C LEU A 143 35.38 -8.94 -5.99
N HIS A 144 34.34 -8.91 -6.82
CA HIS A 144 34.36 -9.58 -8.12
C HIS A 144 35.45 -9.01 -9.04
N MET A 145 35.60 -7.68 -9.12
CA MET A 145 36.62 -7.03 -9.95
C MET A 145 38.04 -7.22 -9.39
N ALA A 146 38.22 -7.08 -8.07
CA ALA A 146 39.52 -7.16 -7.42
C ALA A 146 40.03 -8.62 -7.34
N VAL A 147 39.18 -9.57 -6.97
CA VAL A 147 39.58 -10.96 -6.71
C VAL A 147 39.58 -11.83 -7.97
N LEU A 148 38.62 -11.64 -8.88
CA LEU A 148 38.51 -12.48 -10.08
C LEU A 148 39.10 -11.85 -11.34
N GLN A 149 39.08 -10.52 -11.47
CA GLN A 149 39.52 -9.82 -12.68
C GLN A 149 40.89 -9.15 -12.54
N GLY A 150 41.46 -9.08 -11.33
CA GLY A 150 42.76 -8.46 -11.07
C GLY A 150 42.80 -6.95 -11.31
N LYS A 151 41.65 -6.28 -11.41
CA LYS A 151 41.52 -4.85 -11.77
C LYS A 151 41.49 -3.92 -10.57
N GLY A 152 42.16 -4.24 -9.45
CA GLY A 152 42.01 -3.52 -8.18
C GLY A 152 42.18 -1.99 -8.24
N SER A 153 43.03 -1.47 -9.14
CA SER A 153 43.33 -0.04 -9.29
C SER A 153 42.22 0.79 -9.98
N GLU A 154 41.41 0.19 -10.87
CA GLU A 154 40.32 0.88 -11.59
C GLU A 154 39.02 0.96 -10.77
N VAL A 155 38.99 0.36 -9.57
CA VAL A 155 37.77 -0.02 -8.84
C VAL A 155 37.39 0.96 -7.72
N SER A 156 38.27 1.91 -7.37
CA SER A 156 38.05 2.94 -6.33
C SER A 156 36.72 3.70 -6.49
N LYS A 157 36.23 3.86 -7.73
CA LYS A 157 34.96 4.54 -8.05
C LYS A 157 33.71 3.82 -7.51
N VAL A 158 33.70 2.49 -7.46
CA VAL A 158 32.49 1.71 -7.06
C VAL A 158 32.18 1.89 -5.58
N LEU A 159 33.23 1.96 -4.75
CA LEU A 159 33.10 2.18 -3.31
C LEU A 159 33.08 3.66 -2.94
N GLN A 160 33.21 4.57 -3.91
CA GLN A 160 33.33 5.99 -3.62
C GLN A 160 32.06 6.56 -2.98
N GLY A 161 30.89 6.21 -3.50
CA GLY A 161 29.59 6.63 -2.96
C GLY A 161 29.37 6.17 -1.51
N PRO A 162 29.41 4.85 -1.22
CA PRO A 162 29.19 4.34 0.13
C PRO A 162 30.20 4.86 1.16
N LEU A 163 31.48 4.95 0.78
CA LEU A 163 32.51 5.44 1.70
C LEU A 163 32.42 6.97 1.91
N ASN A 164 31.95 7.75 0.93
CA ASN A 164 31.68 9.18 1.13
C ASN A 164 30.50 9.42 2.08
N TYR A 165 29.44 8.61 1.95
CA TYR A 165 28.31 8.66 2.88
C TYR A 165 28.75 8.37 4.32
N MET A 166 29.62 7.37 4.49
CA MET A 166 30.17 7.01 5.78
C MET A 166 31.11 8.10 6.34
N GLU A 167 31.97 8.68 5.49
CA GLU A 167 32.84 9.81 5.86
C GLU A 167 32.03 11.00 6.35
N GLN A 168 31.00 11.41 5.61
CA GLN A 168 30.12 12.51 6.02
C GLN A 168 29.36 12.22 7.31
N SER A 169 28.94 10.97 7.53
CA SER A 169 28.23 10.57 8.74
C SER A 169 29.13 10.59 9.96
N LEU A 170 30.36 10.09 9.82
CA LEU A 170 31.37 10.07 10.88
C LEU A 170 31.96 11.45 11.14
N SER A 171 32.08 12.31 10.12
CA SER A 171 32.60 13.68 10.28
C SER A 171 31.59 14.63 10.95
N LYS A 172 30.29 14.36 10.79
CA LYS A 172 29.21 15.12 11.43
C LYS A 172 28.93 14.67 12.87
N GLY A 173 29.38 13.47 13.25
CA GLY A 173 29.18 12.91 14.59
C GLY A 173 30.30 13.26 15.56
N ASN A 174 29.96 13.71 16.78
CA ASN A 174 30.93 13.90 17.88
C ASN A 174 31.21 12.60 18.66
N THR A 175 30.73 11.44 18.18
CA THR A 175 30.80 10.17 18.91
C THR A 175 31.86 9.24 18.31
N PRO A 176 32.51 8.39 19.12
CA PRO A 176 33.58 7.51 18.66
C PRO A 176 33.11 6.37 17.73
N TYR A 177 31.85 5.96 17.83
CA TYR A 177 31.21 4.88 17.06
C TYR A 177 29.98 5.36 16.28
N LEU A 178 29.49 4.54 15.35
CA LEU A 178 28.40 4.88 14.41
C LEU A 178 27.07 5.22 15.09
N THR A 179 26.82 4.67 16.27
CA THR A 179 25.57 4.86 17.00
C THR A 179 25.73 5.51 18.38
N GLY A 180 26.94 5.94 18.76
CA GLY A 180 27.19 6.59 20.04
C GLY A 180 28.57 6.30 20.64
N GLU A 181 28.62 6.24 21.98
CA GLU A 181 29.85 6.08 22.78
C GLU A 181 30.30 4.61 22.95
N ALA A 182 29.47 3.63 22.57
CA ALA A 182 29.77 2.20 22.68
C ALA A 182 29.69 1.50 21.33
N VAL A 183 30.45 0.40 21.18
CA VAL A 183 30.42 -0.47 20.01
C VAL A 183 29.03 -1.07 19.84
N SER A 184 28.42 -0.86 18.68
CA SER A 184 27.14 -1.45 18.33
C SER A 184 27.27 -2.60 17.34
N VAL A 185 26.18 -3.34 17.12
CA VAL A 185 26.13 -4.35 16.06
C VAL A 185 26.38 -3.74 14.67
N ALA A 186 25.99 -2.48 14.44
CA ALA A 186 26.30 -1.77 13.20
C ALA A 186 27.80 -1.56 13.03
N ASP A 187 28.52 -1.17 14.09
CA ASP A 187 29.98 -1.03 14.04
C ASP A 187 30.66 -2.34 13.69
N VAL A 188 30.24 -3.45 14.29
CA VAL A 188 30.80 -4.78 13.99
C VAL A 188 30.52 -5.22 12.56
N VAL A 189 29.28 -5.06 12.09
CA VAL A 189 28.87 -5.47 10.75
C VAL A 189 29.58 -4.66 9.67
N LEU A 190 29.62 -3.33 9.80
CA LEU A 190 30.27 -2.47 8.82
C LEU A 190 31.79 -2.65 8.85
N TRP A 191 32.39 -2.83 10.03
CA TRP A 191 33.83 -3.08 10.14
C TRP A 191 34.21 -4.38 9.44
N ALA A 192 33.46 -5.45 9.68
CA ALA A 192 33.68 -6.75 9.05
C ALA A 192 33.48 -6.70 7.52
N ALA A 193 32.49 -5.93 7.05
CA ALA A 193 32.23 -5.75 5.62
C ALA A 193 33.37 -4.99 4.91
N LEU A 194 33.91 -3.95 5.56
CA LEU A 194 34.96 -3.10 4.99
C LEU A 194 36.37 -3.62 5.21
N TYR A 195 36.57 -4.57 6.13
CA TYR A 195 37.88 -5.13 6.45
C TYR A 195 38.70 -5.53 5.21
N PRO A 196 38.18 -6.29 4.23
CA PRO A 196 38.96 -6.73 3.07
C PRO A 196 39.44 -5.57 2.18
N VAL A 197 38.78 -4.42 2.28
CA VAL A 197 39.06 -3.22 1.49
C VAL A 197 40.01 -2.30 2.24
N LEU A 198 39.76 -2.03 3.51
CA LEU A 198 40.51 -1.07 4.31
C LEU A 198 41.81 -1.64 4.89
N SER A 199 41.95 -2.97 4.94
CA SER A 199 43.19 -3.63 5.40
C SER A 199 44.24 -3.83 4.30
N ASP A 200 43.89 -3.62 3.02
CA ASP A 200 44.82 -3.78 1.91
C ASP A 200 45.50 -2.44 1.55
N PRO A 201 46.80 -2.27 1.83
CA PRO A 201 47.52 -1.02 1.57
C PRO A 201 47.72 -0.72 0.08
N SER A 202 47.47 -1.68 -0.82
CA SER A 202 47.60 -1.50 -2.27
C SER A 202 46.40 -0.78 -2.91
N LEU A 203 45.30 -0.58 -2.16
CA LEU A 203 44.08 0.06 -2.65
C LEU A 203 44.05 1.57 -2.30
N ALA A 204 44.11 2.42 -3.32
CA ALA A 204 44.01 3.87 -3.16
C ALA A 204 42.53 4.33 -3.04
N LEU A 205 42.06 4.58 -1.81
CA LEU A 205 40.66 4.95 -1.52
C LEU A 205 40.42 6.45 -1.27
N GLY A 206 41.42 7.29 -1.54
CA GLY A 206 41.37 8.75 -1.32
C GLY A 206 41.62 9.18 0.14
N GLU A 207 41.69 10.49 0.39
CA GLU A 207 41.84 11.07 1.74
C GLU A 207 40.50 11.00 2.49
N ARG A 208 40.35 10.01 3.38
CA ARG A 208 39.17 9.80 4.24
C ARG A 208 39.59 9.65 5.70
N THR A 209 39.71 10.77 6.38
CA THR A 209 40.31 10.84 7.72
C THR A 209 39.37 10.29 8.77
N SER A 210 38.05 10.50 8.66
CA SER A 210 37.08 10.06 9.65
C SER A 210 36.79 8.56 9.56
N VAL A 211 36.62 7.99 8.36
CA VAL A 211 36.44 6.55 8.15
C VAL A 211 37.69 5.79 8.56
N LYS A 212 38.88 6.28 8.19
CA LYS A 212 40.14 5.64 8.59
C LYS A 212 40.32 5.69 10.11
N ALA A 213 40.07 6.84 10.74
CA ALA A 213 40.11 6.94 12.20
C ALA A 213 39.10 6.00 12.87
N TRP A 214 37.86 5.88 12.35
CA TRP A 214 36.87 4.94 12.88
C TRP A 214 37.30 3.47 12.71
N PHE A 215 37.87 3.11 11.56
CA PHE A 215 38.34 1.76 11.28
C PHE A 215 39.57 1.38 12.14
N ASP A 216 40.51 2.32 12.29
CA ASP A 216 41.76 2.18 13.05
C ASP A 216 41.56 2.32 14.57
N ARG A 217 40.45 2.93 15.03
CA ARG A 217 40.01 2.91 16.44
C ARG A 217 39.79 1.49 16.98
N GLY A 218 39.92 0.47 16.12
CA GLY A 218 39.86 -0.96 16.37
C GLY A 218 40.92 -1.57 17.30
N ALA A 219 41.65 -0.80 18.12
CA ALA A 219 42.34 -1.37 19.29
C ALA A 219 41.37 -2.07 20.27
N VAL A 220 40.06 -1.76 20.19
CA VAL A 220 38.96 -2.43 20.91
C VAL A 220 38.36 -3.61 20.12
N MET A 221 38.75 -3.81 18.86
CA MET A 221 38.18 -4.80 17.93
C MET A 221 39.13 -5.97 17.66
N HIS A 222 39.97 -6.35 18.64
CA HIS A 222 40.79 -7.57 18.56
C HIS A 222 39.95 -8.80 18.22
N SER A 223 38.72 -8.89 18.77
CA SER A 223 37.71 -9.90 18.44
C SER A 223 37.34 -9.93 16.95
N CYS A 224 37.24 -8.78 16.28
CA CYS A 224 36.91 -8.75 14.86
C CYS A 224 38.13 -9.09 13.98
N GLN A 225 39.34 -8.73 14.41
CA GLN A 225 40.57 -9.12 13.74
C GLN A 225 40.84 -10.64 13.85
N SER A 226 40.57 -11.24 15.02
CA SER A 226 40.62 -12.69 15.21
C SER A 226 39.62 -13.42 14.31
N ALA A 227 38.38 -12.92 14.19
CA ALA A 227 37.41 -13.43 13.22
C ALA A 227 37.91 -13.29 11.76
N ALA A 228 38.57 -12.18 11.41
CA ALA A 228 39.15 -11.97 10.09
C ALA A 228 40.27 -12.96 9.79
N GLN A 229 41.14 -13.25 10.77
CA GLN A 229 42.16 -14.29 10.65
C GLN A 229 41.55 -15.68 10.45
N LYS A 230 40.47 -16.02 11.15
CA LYS A 230 39.79 -17.32 11.00
C LYS A 230 39.15 -17.49 9.61
N VAL A 231 38.55 -16.44 9.06
CA VAL A 231 37.87 -16.51 7.75
C VAL A 231 38.84 -16.38 6.58
N LEU A 232 39.86 -15.51 6.69
CA LEU A 232 40.75 -15.17 5.57
C LEU A 232 42.11 -15.86 5.66
N GLN A 233 42.47 -16.46 6.79
CA GLN A 233 43.72 -17.20 7.01
C GLN A 233 44.99 -16.44 6.58
N GLY A 234 45.00 -15.11 6.72
CA GLY A 234 46.12 -14.27 6.29
C GLY A 234 46.31 -14.15 4.78
N LYS A 235 45.39 -14.68 3.95
CA LYS A 235 45.43 -14.63 2.48
C LYS A 235 44.83 -13.34 1.89
N GLY A 236 44.42 -12.39 2.73
CA GLY A 236 43.79 -11.13 2.31
C GLY A 236 42.62 -11.34 1.35
N LEU A 237 42.51 -10.48 0.33
CA LEU A 237 41.48 -10.59 -0.71
C LEU A 237 41.52 -11.93 -1.48
N GLN A 238 42.69 -12.55 -1.62
CA GLN A 238 42.83 -13.84 -2.32
C GLN A 238 42.19 -15.00 -1.55
N GLY A 239 42.04 -14.87 -0.22
CA GLY A 239 41.29 -15.82 0.60
C GLY A 239 39.81 -15.93 0.22
N MET A 240 39.26 -14.90 -0.45
CA MET A 240 37.85 -14.86 -0.87
C MET A 240 37.60 -15.43 -2.27
N LYS A 241 38.65 -15.87 -2.98
CA LYS A 241 38.55 -16.31 -4.38
C LYS A 241 37.56 -17.45 -4.59
N ILE A 242 37.60 -18.45 -3.71
CA ILE A 242 36.73 -19.64 -3.76
C ILE A 242 35.25 -19.25 -3.58
N PHE A 243 34.97 -18.33 -2.66
CA PHE A 243 33.63 -17.79 -2.47
C PHE A 243 33.19 -17.00 -3.70
N MET A 244 34.06 -16.11 -4.22
CA MET A 244 33.72 -15.22 -5.33
C MET A 244 33.47 -15.96 -6.65
N GLN A 245 34.23 -17.01 -6.95
CA GLN A 245 34.02 -17.83 -8.15
C GLN A 245 32.63 -18.48 -8.23
N ARG A 246 31.96 -18.63 -7.08
CA ARG A 246 30.63 -19.22 -6.96
C ARG A 246 29.50 -18.19 -6.94
N GLN A 247 29.83 -16.90 -6.85
CA GLN A 247 28.84 -15.83 -6.93
C GLN A 247 28.54 -15.51 -8.40
N PRO A 248 27.27 -15.19 -8.75
CA PRO A 248 26.96 -14.75 -10.09
C PRO A 248 27.74 -13.48 -10.44
N ALA A 249 28.23 -13.39 -11.67
CA ALA A 249 28.91 -12.20 -12.14
C ALA A 249 27.96 -10.98 -12.02
N PRO A 250 28.41 -9.87 -11.41
CA PRO A 250 27.63 -8.64 -11.40
C PRO A 250 27.38 -8.22 -12.85
N GLN A 251 26.11 -7.89 -13.18
CA GLN A 251 25.75 -7.43 -14.52
C GLN A 251 26.63 -6.22 -14.87
N SER A 252 27.33 -6.28 -16.02
CA SER A 252 28.17 -5.17 -16.49
C SER A 252 27.28 -3.98 -16.83
N SER A 253 27.11 -3.06 -15.90
CA SER A 253 26.56 -1.74 -16.14
C SER A 253 27.62 -0.93 -16.91
N GLN A 254 27.56 -0.97 -18.24
CA GLN A 254 27.99 0.21 -19.01
C GLN A 254 27.20 1.39 -18.44
N CYS A 255 27.92 2.33 -17.82
CA CYS A 255 27.47 3.60 -17.24
C CYS A 255 25.97 3.91 -17.40
N ARG A 256 25.13 3.26 -16.59
CA ARG A 256 23.87 3.85 -16.13
C ARG A 256 24.20 4.50 -14.81
N GLY A 257 24.16 5.83 -14.77
CA GLY A 257 24.17 6.59 -13.54
C GLY A 257 22.90 6.29 -12.75
N THR A 258 22.89 5.17 -12.02
CA THR A 258 21.91 4.88 -10.98
C THR A 258 22.49 5.36 -9.66
N GLN A 259 21.97 6.49 -9.19
CA GLN A 259 22.12 6.90 -7.80
C GLN A 259 21.32 5.94 -6.90
N PRO A 260 21.78 5.68 -5.67
CA PRO A 260 21.02 4.88 -4.72
C PRO A 260 19.77 5.64 -4.29
N CYS A 261 18.60 5.04 -4.52
CA CYS A 261 17.32 5.52 -4.03
C CYS A 261 17.17 5.14 -2.55
N ASN A 262 17.73 5.96 -1.68
CA ASN A 262 17.28 6.14 -0.29
C ASN A 262 17.99 7.38 0.30
N SER A 263 17.61 8.56 -0.18
CA SER A 263 17.90 9.80 0.51
C SER A 263 16.67 10.26 1.30
N ASN A 264 16.89 10.68 2.54
CA ASN A 264 15.97 11.58 3.22
C ASN A 264 15.70 12.80 2.31
N PRO A 265 14.56 13.53 2.47
CA PRO A 265 14.16 14.62 1.57
C PRO A 265 15.03 15.90 1.60
N ALA A 266 16.28 15.81 2.04
CA ALA A 266 17.24 16.88 2.01
C ALA A 266 18.52 16.36 1.35
N GLU A 267 18.92 17.01 0.24
CA GLU A 267 20.09 16.73 -0.61
C GLU A 267 19.82 15.80 -1.82
N GLU A 268 18.99 16.27 -2.76
CA GLU A 268 19.11 15.90 -4.18
C GLU A 268 20.40 16.52 -4.72
N SER A 269 21.36 15.71 -5.17
CA SER A 269 22.44 16.24 -6.02
C SER A 269 21.82 16.64 -7.36
N GLU A 270 21.92 17.90 -7.75
CA GLU A 270 21.33 18.40 -8.99
C GLU A 270 21.82 17.58 -10.20
N ARG A 271 20.87 17.02 -10.96
CA ARG A 271 21.14 16.36 -12.24
C ARG A 271 21.76 17.38 -13.19
N VAL A 272 23.02 17.16 -13.59
CA VAL A 272 23.67 17.98 -14.61
C VAL A 272 23.02 17.68 -15.95
N VAL A 273 22.38 18.68 -16.54
CA VAL A 273 21.78 18.60 -17.88
C VAL A 273 22.83 18.97 -18.92
N SER A 274 22.97 18.14 -19.96
CA SER A 274 23.88 18.42 -21.08
C SER A 274 23.33 19.50 -22.01
N VAL A 275 24.20 20.17 -22.76
CA VAL A 275 23.80 21.22 -23.72
C VAL A 275 22.90 20.63 -24.81
N GLU A 276 23.19 19.40 -25.25
CA GLU A 276 22.38 18.68 -26.24
C GLU A 276 20.94 18.46 -25.75
N GLU A 277 20.76 18.07 -24.49
CA GLU A 277 19.43 17.90 -23.89
C GLU A 277 18.67 19.22 -23.78
N MET A 278 19.36 20.31 -23.45
CA MET A 278 18.77 21.65 -23.36
C MET A 278 18.28 22.14 -24.72
N GLU A 279 19.08 21.96 -25.77
CA GLU A 279 18.69 22.34 -27.13
C GLU A 279 17.56 21.45 -27.67
N ALA A 280 17.59 20.14 -27.39
CA ALA A 280 16.51 19.24 -27.76
C ALA A 280 15.18 19.59 -27.06
N ALA A 281 15.23 19.93 -25.77
CA ALA A 281 14.07 20.39 -25.02
C ALA A 281 13.54 21.72 -25.57
N SER A 282 14.42 22.66 -25.90
CA SER A 282 14.05 23.96 -26.48
C SER A 282 13.40 23.82 -27.86
N LEU A 283 13.95 22.94 -28.70
CA LEU A 283 13.37 22.63 -30.01
C LEU A 283 11.97 22.02 -29.85
N THR A 284 11.81 21.07 -28.92
CA THR A 284 10.51 20.44 -28.63
C THR A 284 9.49 21.47 -28.12
N TRP A 285 9.91 22.34 -27.22
CA TRP A 285 9.10 23.45 -26.70
C TRP A 285 8.62 24.39 -27.81
N SER A 286 9.50 24.73 -28.75
CA SER A 286 9.23 25.67 -29.84
C SER A 286 8.20 25.18 -30.87
N LYS A 287 8.00 23.86 -30.97
CA LYS A 287 6.99 23.27 -31.88
C LYS A 287 5.56 23.67 -31.51
N ALA A 288 5.35 24.20 -30.30
CA ALA A 288 4.07 24.62 -29.74
C ALA A 288 2.97 23.55 -29.84
N LEU A 289 1.74 23.88 -29.48
CA LEU A 289 0.58 23.03 -29.76
C LEU A 289 0.35 22.98 -31.29
N THR A 290 1.00 22.06 -32.00
CA THR A 290 0.49 21.61 -33.30
C THR A 290 -0.91 21.06 -33.10
N ALA A 291 -1.82 21.32 -34.05
CA ALA A 291 -3.23 20.92 -34.00
C ALA A 291 -3.37 19.39 -33.84
N CYS A 292 -3.27 18.91 -32.59
CA CYS A 292 -3.56 17.53 -32.25
C CYS A 292 -5.06 17.33 -32.28
N PRO A 293 -5.53 16.15 -32.71
CA PRO A 293 -6.94 15.84 -32.68
C PRO A 293 -7.49 16.05 -31.27
N LEU A 294 -8.65 16.72 -31.21
CA LEU A 294 -9.42 16.87 -29.98
C LEU A 294 -9.62 15.50 -29.34
N ALA A 295 -9.69 15.47 -28.01
CA ALA A 295 -10.07 14.26 -27.30
C ALA A 295 -11.39 13.76 -27.88
N THR A 296 -11.36 12.60 -28.52
CA THR A 296 -12.58 11.93 -28.99
C THR A 296 -13.35 11.47 -27.78
N ASP A 297 -14.62 11.89 -27.67
CA ASP A 297 -15.51 11.39 -26.65
C ASP A 297 -15.55 9.85 -26.68
N ARG A 298 -15.53 9.24 -25.48
CA ARG A 298 -15.62 7.79 -25.33
C ARG A 298 -16.97 7.32 -25.85
N GLN A 299 -16.97 6.61 -26.98
CA GLN A 299 -18.17 5.98 -27.49
C GLN A 299 -18.32 4.59 -26.86
N HIS A 300 -19.43 4.39 -26.17
CA HIS A 300 -19.79 3.09 -25.60
C HIS A 300 -20.74 2.35 -26.58
N PRO A 301 -20.60 1.02 -26.78
CA PRO A 301 -19.61 0.17 -26.13
C PRO A 301 -18.20 0.32 -26.75
N ILE A 302 -17.18 0.33 -25.90
CA ILE A 302 -15.77 0.33 -26.29
C ILE A 302 -15.42 -1.09 -26.73
N LEU A 303 -14.97 -1.25 -27.96
CA LEU A 303 -14.57 -2.54 -28.55
C LEU A 303 -13.10 -2.49 -28.99
N PRO A 304 -12.40 -3.64 -29.05
CA PRO A 304 -11.03 -3.69 -29.56
C PRO A 304 -10.95 -3.17 -30.99
N GLN A 305 -9.88 -2.42 -31.27
CA GLN A 305 -9.60 -1.82 -32.58
C GLN A 305 -8.32 -2.45 -33.11
N GLU A 306 -8.39 -2.96 -34.34
CA GLU A 306 -7.23 -3.56 -35.01
C GLU A 306 -6.12 -2.53 -35.24
N GLY A 307 -4.87 -2.95 -35.05
CA GLY A 307 -3.69 -2.08 -35.18
C GLY A 307 -3.50 -1.09 -34.01
N LYS A 308 -4.40 -1.07 -33.03
CA LYS A 308 -4.23 -0.31 -31.78
C LYS A 308 -3.96 -1.25 -30.60
N ARG A 309 -3.33 -0.68 -29.56
CA ARG A 309 -3.16 -1.37 -28.29
C ARG A 309 -4.49 -1.41 -27.54
N ASN A 310 -5.05 -2.61 -27.34
CA ASN A 310 -6.33 -2.82 -26.65
C ASN A 310 -6.10 -3.42 -25.27
N LEU A 311 -6.47 -2.69 -24.22
CA LEU A 311 -6.28 -3.10 -22.84
C LEU A 311 -7.63 -3.35 -22.18
N LEU A 312 -7.79 -4.56 -21.67
CA LEU A 312 -8.87 -4.91 -20.77
C LEU A 312 -8.36 -4.78 -19.34
N VAL A 313 -8.94 -3.86 -18.58
CA VAL A 313 -8.56 -3.63 -17.19
C VAL A 313 -9.67 -4.12 -16.28
N THR A 314 -9.30 -4.91 -15.28
CA THR A 314 -10.22 -5.39 -14.25
C THR A 314 -9.68 -5.07 -12.87
N SER A 315 -10.58 -4.73 -11.96
CA SER A 315 -10.31 -4.71 -10.53
C SER A 315 -10.98 -5.92 -9.89
N ALA A 316 -10.33 -6.52 -8.89
CA ALA A 316 -10.95 -7.57 -8.08
C ALA A 316 -12.35 -7.16 -7.63
N LEU A 317 -13.32 -8.07 -7.81
CA LEU A 317 -14.70 -7.84 -7.45
C LEU A 317 -14.83 -7.77 -5.92
N PRO A 318 -15.20 -6.62 -5.34
CA PRO A 318 -15.47 -6.55 -3.90
C PRO A 318 -16.66 -7.43 -3.50
N TYR A 319 -16.52 -8.15 -2.40
CA TYR A 319 -17.62 -8.84 -1.74
C TYR A 319 -18.70 -7.85 -1.30
N VAL A 320 -19.92 -8.02 -1.81
CA VAL A 320 -21.04 -7.08 -1.62
C VAL A 320 -21.47 -6.95 -0.17
N ASN A 321 -21.29 -7.99 0.65
CA ASN A 321 -21.83 -8.03 2.00
C ASN A 321 -21.05 -7.17 3.03
N ASN A 322 -19.98 -6.49 2.59
CA ASN A 322 -19.15 -5.64 3.44
C ASN A 322 -18.85 -4.29 2.78
N VAL A 323 -19.05 -3.21 3.55
CA VAL A 323 -18.59 -1.89 3.14
C VAL A 323 -17.07 -1.91 2.96
N PRO A 324 -16.52 -1.45 1.82
CA PRO A 324 -15.09 -1.47 1.56
C PRO A 324 -14.38 -0.44 2.44
N HIS A 325 -13.23 -0.81 3.00
CA HIS A 325 -12.33 0.12 3.69
C HIS A 325 -11.24 0.65 2.75
N LEU A 326 -10.46 1.64 3.20
CA LEU A 326 -9.42 2.27 2.38
C LEU A 326 -8.41 1.25 1.82
N GLY A 327 -8.10 0.21 2.59
CA GLY A 327 -7.26 -0.91 2.14
C GLY A 327 -7.81 -1.67 0.93
N ASN A 328 -9.12 -1.94 0.88
CA ASN A 328 -9.74 -2.56 -0.30
C ASN A 328 -9.68 -1.60 -1.51
N ILE A 329 -9.91 -0.31 -1.25
CA ILE A 329 -9.95 0.73 -2.28
C ILE A 329 -8.57 0.87 -2.94
N ILE A 330 -7.50 1.06 -2.16
CA ILE A 330 -6.14 1.24 -2.70
C ILE A 330 -5.61 -0.03 -3.36
N GLY A 331 -5.89 -1.22 -2.80
CA GLY A 331 -5.35 -2.47 -3.32
C GLY A 331 -5.96 -2.91 -4.65
N CYS A 332 -7.16 -2.41 -4.98
CA CYS A 332 -7.90 -2.83 -6.17
C CYS A 332 -8.33 -1.62 -7.01
N VAL A 333 -9.52 -1.07 -6.73
CA VAL A 333 -10.22 -0.12 -7.62
C VAL A 333 -9.46 1.18 -7.87
N LEU A 334 -8.80 1.76 -6.87
CA LEU A 334 -8.07 3.03 -7.02
C LEU A 334 -6.75 2.85 -7.78
N SER A 335 -6.07 1.72 -7.59
CA SER A 335 -4.88 1.37 -8.38
C SER A 335 -5.23 1.17 -9.85
N ALA A 336 -6.32 0.42 -10.12
CA ALA A 336 -6.80 0.16 -11.47
C ALA A 336 -7.28 1.46 -12.17
N ASP A 337 -7.94 2.35 -11.43
CA ASP A 337 -8.39 3.65 -11.93
C ASP A 337 -7.22 4.55 -12.35
N ALA A 338 -6.19 4.67 -11.51
CA ALA A 338 -5.01 5.46 -11.83
C ALA A 338 -4.34 4.94 -13.12
N PHE A 339 -4.17 3.63 -13.27
CA PHE A 339 -3.62 3.06 -14.49
C PHE A 339 -4.54 3.25 -15.71
N SER A 340 -5.85 3.06 -15.55
CA SER A 340 -6.83 3.22 -16.63
C SER A 340 -6.87 4.67 -17.16
N ARG A 341 -6.87 5.66 -16.26
CA ARG A 341 -6.79 7.08 -16.62
C ARG A 341 -5.50 7.40 -17.35
N TYR A 342 -4.37 6.88 -16.85
CA TYR A 342 -3.09 7.05 -17.52
C TYR A 342 -3.09 6.44 -18.94
N GLY A 343 -3.58 5.22 -19.10
CA GLY A 343 -3.61 4.60 -20.42
C GLY A 343 -4.56 5.30 -21.41
N ARG A 344 -5.66 5.90 -20.92
CA ARG A 344 -6.51 6.79 -21.72
C ARG A 344 -5.74 8.04 -22.17
N LEU A 345 -4.92 8.64 -21.30
CA LEU A 345 -4.02 9.75 -21.65
C LEU A 345 -2.98 9.37 -22.71
N ARG A 346 -2.50 8.12 -22.69
CA ARG A 346 -1.60 7.57 -23.71
C ARG A 346 -2.30 7.26 -25.04
N GLY A 347 -3.62 7.41 -25.12
CA GLY A 347 -4.43 7.11 -26.31
C GLY A 347 -4.67 5.61 -26.54
N TRP A 348 -4.49 4.77 -25.51
CA TRP A 348 -4.78 3.34 -25.61
C TRP A 348 -6.29 3.09 -25.59
N ASN A 349 -6.72 2.02 -26.28
CA ASN A 349 -8.11 1.61 -26.26
C ASN A 349 -8.37 0.78 -24.99
N ILE A 350 -9.00 1.39 -23.99
CA ILE A 350 -9.18 0.79 -22.66
C ILE A 350 -10.65 0.51 -22.39
N LEU A 351 -10.92 -0.70 -21.93
CA LEU A 351 -12.17 -1.05 -21.25
C LEU A 351 -11.86 -1.40 -19.79
N PHE A 352 -12.30 -0.56 -18.85
CA PHE A 352 -12.14 -0.78 -17.42
C PHE A 352 -13.46 -1.22 -16.78
N VAL A 353 -13.53 -2.48 -16.34
CA VAL A 353 -14.72 -3.08 -15.73
C VAL A 353 -14.46 -3.60 -14.32
N CYS A 354 -15.49 -3.54 -13.49
CA CYS A 354 -15.53 -4.12 -12.15
C CYS A 354 -17.00 -4.39 -11.78
N GLY A 355 -17.26 -4.90 -10.59
CA GLY A 355 -18.61 -5.14 -10.09
C GLY A 355 -18.59 -5.76 -8.71
N THR A 356 -19.76 -6.12 -8.20
CA THR A 356 -19.87 -6.77 -6.90
C THR A 356 -19.89 -8.30 -7.02
N ASP A 357 -19.11 -8.97 -6.15
CA ASP A 357 -19.22 -10.41 -5.90
C ASP A 357 -20.31 -10.64 -4.85
N GLU A 358 -21.37 -11.34 -5.25
CA GLU A 358 -22.64 -11.36 -4.53
C GLU A 358 -23.03 -12.74 -4.00
N TYR A 359 -22.40 -13.80 -4.50
CA TYR A 359 -22.78 -15.17 -4.14
C TYR A 359 -22.06 -15.69 -2.89
N GLY A 360 -22.54 -16.83 -2.39
CA GLY A 360 -21.90 -17.58 -1.33
C GLY A 360 -22.50 -17.39 0.07
N THR A 361 -21.98 -18.18 1.01
CA THR A 361 -22.55 -18.33 2.36
C THR A 361 -22.50 -17.04 3.18
N ALA A 362 -21.51 -16.18 2.93
CA ALA A 362 -21.36 -14.93 3.67
C ALA A 362 -22.53 -13.97 3.39
N THR A 363 -23.03 -13.94 2.16
CA THR A 363 -24.22 -13.18 1.78
C THR A 363 -25.48 -13.74 2.44
N GLU A 364 -25.71 -15.06 2.40
CA GLU A 364 -26.87 -15.68 3.05
C GLU A 364 -26.90 -15.40 4.56
N ASN A 365 -25.74 -15.45 5.22
CA ASN A 365 -25.63 -15.15 6.65
C ASN A 365 -25.94 -13.68 6.94
N LYS A 366 -25.38 -12.76 6.16
CA LYS A 366 -25.59 -11.34 6.34
C LYS A 366 -27.04 -10.93 6.05
N ALA A 367 -27.64 -11.50 5.01
CA ALA A 367 -29.07 -11.38 4.71
C ALA A 367 -29.91 -11.78 5.91
N ARG A 368 -29.64 -12.95 6.51
CA ARG A 368 -30.35 -13.42 7.70
C ARG A 368 -30.14 -12.53 8.92
N GLU A 369 -28.92 -12.04 9.16
CA GLU A 369 -28.63 -11.09 10.26
C GLU A 369 -29.41 -9.79 10.12
N GLU A 370 -29.60 -9.29 8.90
CA GLU A 370 -30.34 -8.05 8.62
C GLU A 370 -31.85 -8.29 8.37
N GLY A 371 -32.33 -9.54 8.44
CA GLY A 371 -33.74 -9.88 8.19
C GLY A 371 -34.18 -9.68 6.72
N LEU A 372 -33.24 -9.80 5.78
CA LEU A 372 -33.43 -9.61 4.34
C LEU A 372 -33.25 -10.92 3.56
N THR A 373 -33.71 -10.94 2.31
CA THR A 373 -33.30 -11.98 1.35
C THR A 373 -31.88 -11.72 0.81
N PRO A 374 -31.17 -12.74 0.30
CA PRO A 374 -29.87 -12.56 -0.36
C PRO A 374 -29.89 -11.51 -1.49
N GLN A 375 -30.91 -11.51 -2.35
CA GLN A 375 -31.04 -10.50 -3.41
C GLN A 375 -31.16 -9.08 -2.83
N GLN A 376 -32.05 -8.87 -1.86
CA GLN A 376 -32.26 -7.56 -1.23
C GLN A 376 -31.01 -7.00 -0.57
N ILE A 377 -30.21 -7.84 0.11
CA ILE A 377 -28.96 -7.37 0.70
C ILE A 377 -27.92 -7.03 -0.36
N CYS A 378 -27.84 -7.83 -1.45
CA CYS A 378 -26.94 -7.53 -2.55
C CYS A 378 -27.32 -6.21 -3.23
N ASP A 379 -28.61 -5.99 -3.51
CA ASP A 379 -29.12 -4.75 -4.12
C ASP A 379 -28.76 -3.53 -3.26
N LYS A 380 -29.00 -3.63 -1.95
CA LYS A 380 -28.67 -2.58 -0.99
C LYS A 380 -27.19 -2.22 -1.02
N TYR A 381 -26.31 -3.22 -0.90
CA TYR A 381 -24.89 -2.95 -0.80
C TYR A 381 -24.21 -2.67 -2.15
N HIS A 382 -24.73 -3.19 -3.26
CA HIS A 382 -24.25 -2.80 -4.60
C HIS A 382 -24.34 -1.29 -4.81
N VAL A 383 -25.47 -0.67 -4.40
CA VAL A 383 -25.64 0.79 -4.41
C VAL A 383 -24.61 1.47 -3.50
N ILE A 384 -24.39 0.96 -2.28
CA ILE A 384 -23.38 1.51 -1.36
C ILE A 384 -21.97 1.47 -1.99
N HIS A 385 -21.57 0.37 -2.61
CA HIS A 385 -20.29 0.26 -3.31
C HIS A 385 -20.20 1.26 -4.46
N SER A 386 -21.23 1.33 -5.30
CA SER A 386 -21.30 2.27 -6.43
C SER A 386 -21.16 3.73 -5.97
N ASP A 387 -21.88 4.13 -4.92
CA ASP A 387 -21.82 5.48 -4.35
C ASP A 387 -20.43 5.82 -3.78
N ILE A 388 -19.79 4.87 -3.08
CA ILE A 388 -18.44 5.02 -2.56
C ILE A 388 -17.46 5.23 -3.71
N TYR A 389 -17.48 4.36 -4.72
CA TYR A 389 -16.54 4.43 -5.84
C TYR A 389 -16.77 5.67 -6.69
N LYS A 390 -18.01 6.12 -6.86
CA LYS A 390 -18.35 7.38 -7.50
C LYS A 390 -17.78 8.58 -6.72
N TRP A 391 -17.89 8.58 -5.39
CA TRP A 391 -17.30 9.64 -4.56
C TRP A 391 -15.76 9.63 -4.61
N PHE A 392 -15.14 8.45 -4.64
CA PHE A 392 -13.69 8.29 -4.89
C PHE A 392 -13.29 8.57 -6.35
N GLN A 393 -14.24 8.95 -7.21
CA GLN A 393 -14.02 9.27 -8.62
C GLN A 393 -13.36 8.12 -9.39
N ILE A 394 -13.78 6.89 -9.13
CA ILE A 394 -13.36 5.72 -9.92
C ILE A 394 -14.12 5.73 -11.26
N ASP A 395 -13.39 5.81 -12.37
CA ASP A 395 -13.91 5.96 -13.73
C ASP A 395 -13.99 4.61 -14.44
N PHE A 396 -14.83 3.73 -13.90
CA PHE A 396 -15.23 2.49 -14.57
C PHE A 396 -15.99 2.82 -15.86
N ASP A 397 -15.71 2.08 -16.93
CA ASP A 397 -16.54 2.12 -18.13
C ASP A 397 -17.84 1.33 -17.92
N PHE A 398 -17.82 0.32 -17.04
CA PHE A 398 -19.01 -0.36 -16.54
C PHE A 398 -18.77 -1.00 -15.15
N PHE A 399 -19.71 -0.78 -14.21
CA PHE A 399 -19.70 -1.39 -12.88
C PHE A 399 -20.91 -2.31 -12.72
N GLY A 400 -20.68 -3.62 -12.86
CA GLY A 400 -21.74 -4.64 -12.93
C GLY A 400 -21.92 -5.47 -11.67
N ARG A 401 -22.52 -6.65 -11.83
CA ARG A 401 -22.91 -7.58 -10.76
C ARG A 401 -22.74 -9.02 -11.21
N THR A 402 -22.46 -9.91 -10.27
CA THR A 402 -22.37 -11.36 -10.52
C THR A 402 -23.73 -12.06 -10.54
N THR A 403 -24.78 -11.47 -9.97
CA THR A 403 -26.14 -12.06 -9.90
C THR A 403 -26.97 -11.79 -11.16
N THR A 404 -26.48 -12.23 -12.33
CA THR A 404 -27.15 -11.98 -13.63
C THR A 404 -27.37 -13.26 -14.43
N GLU A 405 -28.29 -13.21 -15.39
CA GLU A 405 -28.51 -14.33 -16.32
C GLU A 405 -27.25 -14.64 -17.13
N LYS A 406 -26.51 -13.62 -17.57
CA LYS A 406 -25.23 -13.77 -18.27
C LYS A 406 -24.16 -14.47 -17.43
N GLN A 407 -24.13 -14.26 -16.11
CA GLN A 407 -23.26 -15.05 -15.23
C GLN A 407 -23.61 -16.53 -15.31
N THR A 408 -24.90 -16.86 -15.19
CA THR A 408 -25.36 -18.25 -15.22
C THR A 408 -25.04 -18.90 -16.56
N GLU A 409 -25.37 -18.23 -17.67
CA GLU A 409 -25.09 -18.70 -19.03
C GLU A 409 -23.60 -19.00 -19.25
N ILE A 410 -22.72 -18.04 -18.94
CA ILE A 410 -21.28 -18.15 -19.22
C ILE A 410 -20.61 -19.16 -18.28
N ALA A 411 -20.94 -19.15 -16.99
CA ALA A 411 -20.37 -20.11 -16.04
C ALA A 411 -20.77 -21.55 -16.38
N GLN A 412 -22.03 -21.77 -16.78
CA GLN A 412 -22.50 -23.07 -17.25
C GLN A 412 -21.86 -23.50 -18.56
N ASN A 413 -21.61 -22.55 -19.48
CA ASN A 413 -20.89 -22.84 -20.73
C ASN A 413 -19.46 -23.31 -20.47
N ILE A 414 -18.71 -22.58 -19.63
CA ILE A 414 -17.34 -22.96 -19.23
C ILE A 414 -17.35 -24.33 -18.55
N PHE A 415 -18.28 -24.55 -17.61
CA PHE A 415 -18.48 -25.83 -16.94
C PHE A 415 -18.68 -27.00 -17.92
N TRP A 416 -19.55 -26.84 -18.91
CA TRP A 416 -19.81 -27.91 -19.88
C TRP A 416 -18.63 -28.21 -20.79
N ARG A 417 -17.84 -27.19 -21.13
CA ARG A 417 -16.60 -27.38 -21.91
C ARG A 417 -15.54 -28.14 -21.11
N ILE A 418 -15.26 -27.73 -19.86
CA ILE A 418 -14.31 -28.44 -19.00
C ILE A 418 -14.78 -29.87 -18.69
N HIS A 419 -16.10 -30.09 -18.54
CA HIS A 419 -16.69 -31.42 -18.39
C HIS A 419 -16.45 -32.28 -19.62
N LYS A 420 -16.76 -31.76 -20.82
CA LYS A 420 -16.58 -32.46 -22.10
C LYS A 420 -15.13 -32.88 -22.34
N HIS A 421 -14.16 -32.10 -21.86
CA HIS A 421 -12.73 -32.40 -22.00
C HIS A 421 -12.14 -33.25 -20.86
N GLY A 422 -12.97 -33.74 -19.92
CA GLY A 422 -12.53 -34.68 -18.88
C GLY A 422 -11.70 -34.06 -17.75
N PHE A 423 -11.87 -32.76 -17.49
CA PHE A 423 -11.20 -32.01 -16.41
C PHE A 423 -12.03 -31.90 -15.13
N LEU A 424 -13.13 -32.65 -15.02
CA LEU A 424 -13.94 -32.72 -13.82
C LEU A 424 -13.89 -34.12 -13.21
N LEU A 425 -13.84 -34.15 -11.88
CA LEU A 425 -13.98 -35.36 -11.08
C LEU A 425 -15.25 -35.27 -10.23
N GLU A 426 -15.89 -36.41 -9.98
CA GLU A 426 -16.95 -36.53 -8.99
C GLU A 426 -16.41 -37.29 -7.78
N ASP A 427 -16.65 -36.75 -6.58
CA ASP A 427 -16.33 -37.43 -5.33
C ASP A 427 -17.41 -37.13 -4.27
N THR A 428 -17.51 -37.98 -3.26
CA THR A 428 -18.49 -37.86 -2.19
C THR A 428 -17.81 -37.38 -0.91
N VAL A 429 -18.31 -36.28 -0.34
CA VAL A 429 -17.79 -35.70 0.91
C VAL A 429 -18.78 -35.98 2.03
N GLU A 430 -18.29 -36.51 3.16
CA GLU A 430 -19.09 -36.62 4.37
C GLU A 430 -19.19 -35.27 5.08
N GLN A 431 -20.42 -34.82 5.32
CA GLN A 431 -20.68 -33.53 5.95
C GLN A 431 -21.79 -33.66 6.99
N LEU A 432 -21.71 -32.83 8.03
CA LEU A 432 -22.78 -32.71 9.00
C LEU A 432 -23.97 -31.95 8.40
N ARG A 433 -25.15 -32.55 8.43
CA ARG A 433 -26.42 -31.95 7.99
C ARG A 433 -27.34 -31.75 9.18
N CYS A 434 -27.82 -30.53 9.35
CA CYS A 434 -28.88 -30.24 10.30
C CYS A 434 -30.24 -30.48 9.64
N GLU A 435 -30.98 -31.48 10.09
CA GLU A 435 -32.30 -31.83 9.52
C GLU A 435 -33.34 -30.75 9.79
N ASN A 436 -33.26 -30.08 10.95
CA ASN A 436 -34.15 -28.97 11.30
C ASN A 436 -33.89 -27.71 10.47
N CYS A 437 -32.62 -27.32 10.29
CA CYS A 437 -32.25 -26.20 9.40
C CYS A 437 -32.26 -26.58 7.92
N LYS A 438 -32.50 -27.86 7.59
CA LYS A 438 -32.52 -28.42 6.22
C LYS A 438 -31.31 -28.04 5.38
N ARG A 439 -30.11 -28.03 5.99
CA ARG A 439 -28.86 -27.63 5.32
C ARG A 439 -27.64 -28.38 5.87
N PHE A 440 -26.60 -28.46 5.05
CA PHE A 440 -25.27 -28.85 5.51
C PHE A 440 -24.64 -27.73 6.34
N LEU A 441 -23.87 -28.11 7.35
CA LEU A 441 -23.24 -27.19 8.29
C LEU A 441 -21.76 -27.04 7.92
N ALA A 442 -21.36 -25.79 7.67
CA ALA A 442 -19.95 -25.45 7.68
C ALA A 442 -19.39 -25.53 9.11
N ASP A 443 -18.10 -25.78 9.27
CA ASP A 443 -17.40 -25.98 10.56
C ASP A 443 -17.72 -24.90 11.60
N ARG A 444 -17.83 -23.64 11.17
CA ARG A 444 -18.20 -22.50 12.02
C ARG A 444 -19.61 -22.58 12.65
N PHE A 445 -20.49 -23.38 12.08
CA PHE A 445 -21.86 -23.64 12.56
C PHE A 445 -21.98 -24.95 13.33
N VAL A 446 -20.86 -25.63 13.56
CA VAL A 446 -20.79 -26.85 14.36
C VAL A 446 -20.00 -26.55 15.63
N GLU A 447 -20.58 -26.91 16.77
CA GLU A 447 -19.92 -27.00 18.07
C GLU A 447 -20.04 -28.45 18.55
N GLY A 448 -19.12 -28.93 19.38
CA GLY A 448 -19.23 -30.25 19.96
C GLY A 448 -18.08 -30.58 20.90
N ILE A 449 -18.08 -31.80 21.42
CA ILE A 449 -17.03 -32.30 22.31
C ILE A 449 -15.80 -32.72 21.48
N CYS A 450 -14.64 -32.14 21.81
CA CYS A 450 -13.37 -32.48 21.18
C CYS A 450 -13.06 -33.97 21.37
N PRO A 451 -12.78 -34.73 20.30
CA PRO A 451 -12.48 -36.16 20.40
C PRO A 451 -11.15 -36.45 21.12
N ASN A 452 -10.28 -35.44 21.24
CA ASN A 452 -8.93 -35.58 21.80
C ASN A 452 -8.82 -35.18 23.28
N CYS A 453 -9.34 -34.01 23.67
CA CYS A 453 -9.19 -33.47 25.03
C CYS A 453 -10.52 -33.30 25.79
N SER A 454 -11.63 -33.79 25.22
CA SER A 454 -12.98 -33.71 25.78
C SER A 454 -13.46 -32.30 26.10
N TYR A 455 -12.92 -31.27 25.44
CA TYR A 455 -13.43 -29.90 25.54
C TYR A 455 -14.84 -29.81 24.94
N PRO A 456 -15.88 -29.38 25.68
CA PRO A 456 -17.27 -29.50 25.24
C PRO A 456 -17.71 -28.51 24.15
N GLU A 457 -16.93 -27.45 23.91
CA GLU A 457 -17.28 -26.36 22.98
C GLU A 457 -16.25 -26.25 21.84
N ALA A 458 -15.71 -27.38 21.38
CA ALA A 458 -14.82 -27.38 20.23
C ALA A 458 -15.58 -27.03 18.95
N ARG A 459 -14.93 -26.26 18.07
CA ARG A 459 -15.48 -25.87 16.76
C ARG A 459 -15.22 -26.98 15.75
N GLY A 460 -15.97 -26.99 14.66
CA GLY A 460 -15.84 -28.01 13.61
C GLY A 460 -14.47 -28.04 12.90
N ASP A 461 -13.68 -26.98 13.00
CA ASP A 461 -12.38 -26.81 12.35
C ASP A 461 -11.20 -26.96 13.33
N GLN A 462 -11.41 -26.57 14.59
CA GLN A 462 -10.35 -26.50 15.59
C GLN A 462 -10.91 -26.57 17.01
N CYS A 463 -10.21 -27.28 17.89
CA CYS A 463 -10.45 -27.22 19.33
C CYS A 463 -9.65 -26.08 19.96
N ASP A 464 -10.32 -25.05 20.46
CA ASP A 464 -9.66 -23.88 21.07
C ASP A 464 -8.91 -24.20 22.38
N LYS A 465 -9.22 -25.34 23.05
CA LYS A 465 -8.54 -25.76 24.29
C LYS A 465 -7.20 -26.45 24.04
N CYS A 466 -7.11 -27.35 23.06
CA CYS A 466 -5.89 -28.12 22.78
C CYS A 466 -5.19 -27.72 21.48
N GLY A 467 -5.76 -26.79 20.72
CA GLY A 467 -5.21 -26.28 19.46
C GLY A 467 -5.32 -27.23 18.26
N ARG A 468 -5.74 -28.49 18.47
CA ARG A 468 -5.83 -29.52 17.42
C ARG A 468 -6.84 -29.13 16.34
N LEU A 469 -6.40 -29.19 15.09
CA LEU A 469 -7.28 -29.12 13.91
C LEU A 469 -8.02 -30.45 13.78
N ILE A 470 -9.33 -30.37 13.57
CA ILE A 470 -10.24 -31.51 13.49
C ILE A 470 -11.20 -31.30 12.32
N ASN A 471 -11.73 -32.39 11.76
CA ASN A 471 -12.86 -32.28 10.84
C ASN A 471 -14.16 -32.29 11.64
N ALA A 472 -15.18 -31.55 11.18
CA ALA A 472 -16.42 -31.40 11.93
C ALA A 472 -17.14 -32.74 12.21
N VAL A 473 -17.00 -33.71 11.30
CA VAL A 473 -17.54 -35.07 11.46
C VAL A 473 -16.87 -35.88 12.57
N GLU A 474 -15.68 -35.48 13.04
CA GLU A 474 -14.95 -36.13 14.13
C GLU A 474 -15.39 -35.65 15.52
N LEU A 475 -16.19 -34.57 15.60
CA LEU A 475 -16.72 -34.07 16.87
C LEU A 475 -17.67 -35.09 17.50
N ARG A 476 -17.51 -35.31 18.82
CA ARG A 476 -18.48 -36.07 19.60
C ARG A 476 -19.63 -35.15 19.99
N GLU A 477 -20.85 -35.67 19.96
CA GLU A 477 -22.07 -34.88 20.24
C GLU A 477 -22.11 -33.54 19.51
N PRO A 478 -21.98 -33.53 18.17
CA PRO A 478 -22.02 -32.27 17.43
C PRO A 478 -23.38 -31.59 17.63
N GLN A 479 -23.38 -30.27 17.64
CA GLN A 479 -24.55 -29.42 17.75
C GLN A 479 -24.51 -28.33 16.69
N CYS A 480 -25.65 -28.08 16.08
CA CYS A 480 -25.85 -26.94 15.21
C CYS A 480 -25.88 -25.64 16.04
N LYS A 481 -24.95 -24.71 15.82
CA LYS A 481 -24.96 -23.39 16.50
C LYS A 481 -26.25 -22.58 16.27
N VAL A 482 -26.99 -22.88 15.21
CA VAL A 482 -28.20 -22.11 14.83
C VAL A 482 -29.43 -22.55 15.60
N CYS A 483 -29.71 -23.86 15.67
CA CYS A 483 -30.93 -24.38 16.30
C CYS A 483 -30.68 -25.31 17.48
N ARG A 484 -29.40 -25.50 17.87
CA ARG A 484 -28.94 -26.37 18.97
C ARG A 484 -29.32 -27.86 18.83
N GLN A 485 -29.81 -28.28 17.67
CA GLN A 485 -30.11 -29.68 17.37
C GLN A 485 -28.85 -30.43 16.92
N THR A 486 -28.78 -31.73 17.20
CA THR A 486 -27.71 -32.62 16.77
C THR A 486 -27.78 -32.83 15.25
N PRO A 487 -26.74 -32.46 14.48
CA PRO A 487 -26.67 -32.76 13.07
C PRO A 487 -26.28 -34.22 12.83
N VAL A 488 -26.66 -34.75 11.68
CA VAL A 488 -26.35 -36.11 11.23
C VAL A 488 -25.30 -36.09 10.12
N VAL A 489 -24.39 -37.05 10.12
CA VAL A 489 -23.45 -37.22 8.99
C VAL A 489 -24.24 -37.70 7.77
N ARG A 490 -24.08 -36.99 6.65
CA ARG A 490 -24.65 -37.35 5.35
C ARG A 490 -23.57 -37.20 4.29
N SER A 491 -23.51 -38.20 3.41
CA SER A 491 -22.64 -38.18 2.24
C SER A 491 -23.24 -37.28 1.17
N SER A 492 -22.43 -36.39 0.60
CA SER A 492 -22.85 -35.36 -0.34
C SER A 492 -21.95 -35.40 -1.57
N LYS A 493 -22.51 -35.63 -2.76
CA LYS A 493 -21.74 -35.63 -4.01
C LYS A 493 -21.24 -34.22 -4.37
N HIS A 494 -20.01 -34.11 -4.84
CA HIS A 494 -19.38 -32.87 -5.26
C HIS A 494 -18.59 -33.04 -6.55
N LEU A 495 -18.50 -31.94 -7.32
CA LEU A 495 -17.66 -31.87 -8.51
C LEU A 495 -16.37 -31.13 -8.16
N PHE A 496 -15.26 -31.60 -8.72
CA PHE A 496 -13.93 -31.05 -8.51
C PHE A 496 -13.31 -30.72 -9.86
N LEU A 497 -12.70 -29.54 -9.97
CA LEU A 497 -11.84 -29.19 -11.08
C LEU A 497 -10.50 -29.92 -10.89
N ASP A 498 -10.14 -30.75 -11.87
CA ASP A 498 -8.92 -31.55 -11.90
C ASP A 498 -7.71 -30.69 -12.30
N LEU A 499 -7.31 -29.80 -11.39
CA LEU A 499 -6.13 -28.94 -11.58
C LEU A 499 -4.84 -29.72 -11.93
N PRO A 500 -4.54 -30.91 -11.34
CA PRO A 500 -3.37 -31.68 -11.72
C PRO A 500 -3.28 -31.96 -13.23
N LYS A 501 -4.39 -32.29 -13.89
CA LYS A 501 -4.40 -32.53 -15.35
C LYS A 501 -4.14 -31.29 -16.20
N LEU A 502 -4.39 -30.10 -15.63
CA LEU A 502 -4.22 -28.81 -16.31
C LEU A 502 -2.88 -28.15 -16.00
N GLU A 503 -2.12 -28.69 -15.04
CA GLU A 503 -0.88 -28.09 -14.51
C GLU A 503 0.14 -27.81 -15.61
N ALA A 504 0.41 -28.78 -16.50
CA ALA A 504 1.38 -28.59 -17.59
C ALA A 504 1.00 -27.46 -18.57
N GLN A 505 -0.28 -27.33 -18.92
CA GLN A 505 -0.76 -26.25 -19.79
C GLN A 505 -0.69 -24.89 -19.08
N LEU A 506 -0.99 -24.89 -17.78
CA LEU A 506 -0.89 -23.70 -16.95
C LEU A 506 0.56 -23.21 -16.85
N GLU A 507 1.52 -24.11 -16.58
CA GLU A 507 2.95 -23.79 -16.51
C GLU A 507 3.46 -23.17 -17.82
N GLN A 508 3.11 -23.78 -18.96
CA GLN A 508 3.47 -23.26 -20.28
C GLN A 508 2.94 -21.83 -20.50
N TRP A 509 1.70 -21.57 -20.10
CA TRP A 509 1.13 -20.22 -20.18
C TRP A 509 1.78 -19.25 -19.19
N LEU A 510 2.06 -19.68 -17.96
CA LEU A 510 2.68 -18.86 -16.91
C LEU A 510 4.10 -18.44 -17.29
N ASP A 511 4.90 -19.34 -17.88
CA ASP A 511 6.25 -19.02 -18.35
C ASP A 511 6.22 -17.91 -19.40
N LYS A 512 5.26 -17.97 -20.34
CA LYS A 512 5.04 -16.91 -21.33
C LYS A 512 4.55 -15.62 -20.66
N SER A 513 3.46 -15.67 -19.91
CA SER A 513 2.81 -14.48 -19.34
C SER A 513 3.72 -13.75 -18.33
N THR A 514 4.44 -14.47 -17.48
CA THR A 514 5.30 -13.86 -16.46
C THR A 514 6.65 -13.36 -16.99
N SER A 515 7.10 -13.83 -18.17
CA SER A 515 8.32 -13.36 -18.82
C SER A 515 8.07 -12.11 -19.68
N THR A 516 6.92 -12.03 -20.36
CA THR A 516 6.57 -10.88 -21.19
C THR A 516 5.79 -9.80 -20.43
N GLY A 517 5.05 -10.18 -19.39
CA GLY A 517 4.18 -9.29 -18.63
C GLY A 517 4.79 -8.74 -17.34
N ASP A 518 4.39 -7.52 -16.99
CA ASP A 518 4.73 -6.81 -15.75
C ASP A 518 3.98 -7.32 -14.51
N TRP A 519 4.03 -8.62 -14.25
CA TRP A 519 3.49 -9.18 -13.01
C TRP A 519 4.30 -8.68 -11.80
N THR A 520 3.62 -8.36 -10.71
CA THR A 520 4.27 -7.97 -9.46
C THR A 520 5.05 -9.15 -8.85
N ALA A 521 6.13 -8.84 -8.14
CA ALA A 521 7.05 -9.85 -7.61
C ALA A 521 6.36 -10.82 -6.64
N ASN A 522 5.50 -10.29 -5.76
CA ASN A 522 4.67 -11.07 -4.85
C ASN A 522 3.71 -12.03 -5.59
N ALA A 523 3.07 -11.59 -6.68
CA ALA A 523 2.19 -12.42 -7.49
C ALA A 523 2.95 -13.59 -8.12
N LYS A 524 4.14 -13.33 -8.70
CA LYS A 524 5.02 -14.38 -9.24
C LYS A 524 5.42 -15.38 -8.14
N GLN A 525 5.79 -14.90 -6.96
CA GLN A 525 6.22 -15.75 -5.85
C GLN A 525 5.08 -16.64 -5.31
N ILE A 526 3.89 -16.07 -5.10
CA ILE A 526 2.72 -16.82 -4.63
C ILE A 526 2.34 -17.91 -5.64
N THR A 527 2.29 -17.56 -6.93
CA THR A 527 1.96 -18.51 -8.01
C THR A 527 2.95 -19.67 -8.06
N ARG A 528 4.26 -19.38 -8.02
CA ARG A 528 5.32 -20.41 -8.01
C ARG A 528 5.25 -21.30 -6.78
N SER A 529 4.87 -20.77 -5.62
CA SER A 529 4.68 -21.59 -4.42
C SER A 529 3.55 -22.59 -4.61
N TRP A 530 2.44 -22.19 -5.23
CA TRP A 530 1.31 -23.08 -5.50
C TRP A 530 1.67 -24.21 -6.47
N LEU A 531 2.44 -23.91 -7.52
CA LEU A 531 2.93 -24.94 -8.46
C LEU A 531 3.92 -25.90 -7.79
N ARG A 532 4.90 -25.37 -7.05
CA ARG A 532 5.91 -26.19 -6.36
C ARG A 532 5.28 -27.20 -5.40
N ASP A 533 4.19 -26.83 -4.74
CA ASP A 533 3.51 -27.71 -3.78
C ASP A 533 2.63 -28.79 -4.48
N GLY A 534 2.48 -28.71 -5.81
CA GLY A 534 1.64 -29.56 -6.64
C GLY A 534 0.17 -29.15 -6.59
N LEU A 535 -0.47 -28.98 -7.75
CA LEU A 535 -1.88 -28.62 -7.77
C LEU A 535 -2.75 -29.81 -7.36
N LYS A 536 -3.82 -29.54 -6.62
CA LYS A 536 -4.76 -30.56 -6.12
C LYS A 536 -6.15 -30.32 -6.71
N PRO A 537 -6.97 -31.36 -6.91
CA PRO A 537 -8.35 -31.17 -7.32
C PRO A 537 -9.09 -30.22 -6.35
N ARG A 538 -9.85 -29.27 -6.90
CA ARG A 538 -10.58 -28.27 -6.10
C ARG A 538 -12.07 -28.42 -6.28
N CYS A 539 -12.80 -28.56 -5.17
CA CYS A 539 -14.25 -28.67 -5.18
C CYS A 539 -14.91 -27.37 -5.69
N ILE A 540 -15.65 -27.47 -6.79
CA ILE A 540 -16.32 -26.36 -7.47
C ILE A 540 -17.83 -26.30 -7.19
N THR A 541 -18.40 -27.17 -6.35
CA THR A 541 -19.83 -27.12 -5.97
C THR A 541 -20.04 -26.93 -4.48
N ARG A 542 -21.16 -26.33 -4.09
CA ARG A 542 -21.56 -26.14 -2.69
C ARG A 542 -23.04 -26.40 -2.50
N ASP A 543 -23.38 -26.93 -1.32
CA ASP A 543 -24.76 -27.09 -0.86
C ASP A 543 -25.32 -25.77 -0.31
N LEU A 544 -25.48 -24.79 -1.20
CA LEU A 544 -26.08 -23.48 -0.91
C LEU A 544 -27.25 -23.25 -1.85
N ARG A 545 -28.12 -22.30 -1.48
CA ARG A 545 -29.21 -21.86 -2.35
C ARG A 545 -28.83 -20.61 -3.14
N TRP A 546 -27.97 -19.76 -2.57
CA TRP A 546 -27.53 -18.51 -3.18
C TRP A 546 -26.21 -18.67 -3.94
N GLY A 547 -26.30 -18.96 -5.23
CA GLY A 547 -25.18 -19.16 -6.14
C GLY A 547 -25.65 -19.49 -7.56
N THR A 548 -24.72 -19.55 -8.51
CA THR A 548 -25.02 -20.00 -9.88
C THR A 548 -25.39 -21.49 -9.87
N PRO A 549 -26.56 -21.91 -10.40
CA PRO A 549 -26.98 -23.30 -10.36
C PRO A 549 -26.08 -24.20 -11.22
N VAL A 550 -25.80 -25.41 -10.74
CA VAL A 550 -25.03 -26.42 -11.48
C VAL A 550 -25.95 -27.09 -12.51
N PRO A 551 -25.63 -27.09 -13.81
CA PRO A 551 -26.53 -27.56 -14.85
C PRO A 551 -26.49 -29.10 -15.00
N HIS A 552 -26.38 -29.86 -13.91
CA HIS A 552 -26.27 -31.31 -13.93
C HIS A 552 -27.41 -31.97 -13.14
N PRO A 553 -28.10 -33.01 -13.66
CA PRO A 553 -29.26 -33.62 -12.98
C PRO A 553 -29.00 -34.08 -11.54
N ASP A 554 -27.79 -34.57 -11.26
CA ASP A 554 -27.38 -35.04 -9.92
C ASP A 554 -27.06 -33.91 -8.93
N PHE A 555 -27.04 -32.65 -9.40
CA PHE A 555 -26.62 -31.47 -8.63
C PHE A 555 -27.68 -30.36 -8.60
N LYS A 556 -28.96 -30.70 -8.82
CA LYS A 556 -30.09 -29.73 -8.89
C LYS A 556 -30.23 -28.81 -7.67
N ASP A 557 -29.92 -29.32 -6.48
CA ASP A 557 -30.00 -28.56 -5.22
C ASP A 557 -28.64 -27.93 -4.83
N LYS A 558 -27.71 -27.80 -5.78
CA LYS A 558 -26.38 -27.24 -5.57
C LYS A 558 -26.08 -26.08 -6.49
N VAL A 559 -25.16 -25.26 -6.03
CA VAL A 559 -24.62 -24.13 -6.78
C VAL A 559 -23.12 -24.28 -6.97
N PHE A 560 -22.57 -23.57 -7.94
CA PHE A 560 -21.12 -23.42 -8.06
C PHE A 560 -20.55 -22.72 -6.83
N TYR A 561 -19.34 -23.13 -6.48
CA TYR A 561 -18.58 -22.48 -5.44
C TYR A 561 -18.11 -21.11 -5.94
N VAL A 562 -18.35 -20.06 -5.14
CA VAL A 562 -18.02 -18.67 -5.50
C VAL A 562 -16.59 -18.48 -6.03
N TRP A 563 -15.61 -19.22 -5.53
CA TRP A 563 -14.22 -19.08 -6.00
C TRP A 563 -13.93 -19.76 -7.34
N PHE A 564 -14.88 -20.52 -7.89
CA PHE A 564 -14.86 -21.01 -9.26
C PHE A 564 -15.46 -19.96 -10.22
N ASP A 565 -16.62 -19.39 -9.89
CA ASP A 565 -17.38 -18.54 -10.82
C ASP A 565 -17.27 -17.02 -10.57
N ALA A 566 -16.74 -16.55 -9.44
CA ALA A 566 -16.51 -15.12 -9.22
C ALA A 566 -15.56 -14.50 -10.26
N PRO A 567 -14.43 -15.13 -10.66
CA PRO A 567 -13.62 -14.62 -11.77
C PRO A 567 -14.34 -14.66 -13.13
N ILE A 568 -15.31 -15.58 -13.33
CA ILE A 568 -16.19 -15.58 -14.51
C ILE A 568 -17.09 -14.33 -14.51
N GLY A 569 -17.30 -13.72 -13.34
CA GLY A 569 -17.92 -12.42 -13.16
C GLY A 569 -17.35 -11.34 -14.07
N TYR A 570 -16.04 -11.32 -14.36
CA TYR A 570 -15.47 -10.32 -15.29
C TYR A 570 -16.03 -10.46 -16.72
N LEU A 571 -16.22 -11.69 -17.18
CA LEU A 571 -16.80 -11.99 -18.50
C LEU A 571 -18.26 -11.59 -18.52
N SER A 572 -19.03 -11.99 -17.52
CA SER A 572 -20.47 -11.72 -17.48
C SER A 572 -20.79 -10.25 -17.27
N ILE A 573 -19.99 -9.52 -16.49
CA ILE A 573 -20.08 -8.06 -16.37
C ILE A 573 -19.83 -7.41 -17.74
N THR A 574 -18.84 -7.89 -18.50
CA THR A 574 -18.58 -7.38 -19.85
C THR A 574 -19.69 -7.76 -20.83
N ALA A 575 -20.28 -8.94 -20.69
CA ALA A 575 -21.43 -9.39 -21.49
C ALA A 575 -22.70 -8.57 -21.22
N ASN A 576 -22.90 -8.11 -19.99
CA ASN A 576 -23.99 -7.17 -19.65
C ASN A 576 -23.70 -5.75 -20.14
N TYR A 577 -22.43 -5.41 -20.39
CA TYR A 577 -22.04 -4.13 -20.99
C TYR A 577 -22.20 -4.12 -22.52
N THR A 578 -21.88 -5.23 -23.19
CA THR A 578 -22.02 -5.37 -24.65
C THR A 578 -22.18 -6.83 -25.08
N ASP A 579 -23.04 -7.06 -26.07
CA ASP A 579 -23.22 -8.38 -26.69
C ASP A 579 -21.94 -8.88 -27.40
N GLN A 580 -21.02 -7.97 -27.75
CA GLN A 580 -19.75 -8.30 -28.41
C GLN A 580 -18.60 -8.55 -27.42
N TRP A 581 -18.90 -8.93 -26.18
CA TRP A 581 -17.92 -9.13 -25.10
C TRP A 581 -16.82 -10.15 -25.43
N GLU A 582 -17.10 -11.12 -26.29
CA GLU A 582 -16.13 -12.11 -26.75
C GLU A 582 -14.98 -11.47 -27.53
N LYS A 583 -15.18 -10.30 -28.15
CA LYS A 583 -14.07 -9.57 -28.79
C LYS A 583 -13.00 -9.14 -27.78
N TRP A 584 -13.37 -8.94 -26.52
CA TRP A 584 -12.44 -8.66 -25.42
C TRP A 584 -11.90 -9.94 -24.77
N TRP A 585 -12.79 -10.88 -24.47
CA TRP A 585 -12.49 -12.05 -23.63
C TRP A 585 -12.10 -13.31 -24.38
N LYS A 586 -12.24 -13.36 -25.71
CA LYS A 586 -11.85 -14.50 -26.56
C LYS A 586 -10.96 -14.06 -27.73
N ASN A 587 -10.05 -13.13 -27.44
CA ASN A 587 -9.20 -12.49 -28.45
C ASN A 587 -7.78 -12.19 -27.90
N PRO A 588 -7.04 -13.23 -27.46
CA PRO A 588 -5.74 -13.07 -26.81
C PRO A 588 -4.65 -12.46 -27.71
N ASN A 589 -4.88 -12.39 -29.03
CA ASN A 589 -3.92 -11.84 -29.99
C ASN A 589 -4.02 -10.32 -30.13
N GLN A 590 -5.16 -9.72 -29.76
CA GLN A 590 -5.39 -8.27 -29.89
C GLN A 590 -5.56 -7.57 -28.53
N VAL A 591 -5.76 -8.33 -27.45
CA VAL A 591 -6.13 -7.82 -26.13
C VAL A 591 -5.09 -8.19 -25.08
N GLU A 592 -4.60 -7.18 -24.36
CA GLU A 592 -3.80 -7.33 -23.15
C GLU A 592 -4.70 -7.20 -21.92
N LEU A 593 -4.72 -8.21 -21.05
CA LEU A 593 -5.52 -8.20 -19.83
C LEU A 593 -4.68 -7.82 -18.61
N TYR A 594 -5.10 -6.76 -17.91
CA TYR A 594 -4.57 -6.31 -16.64
C TYR A 594 -5.57 -6.60 -15.51
N ASN A 595 -5.15 -7.36 -14.50
CA ASN A 595 -5.95 -7.61 -13.30
C ASN A 595 -5.29 -6.96 -12.08
N PHE A 596 -6.03 -6.08 -11.41
CA PHE A 596 -5.62 -5.41 -10.17
C PHE A 596 -6.29 -6.05 -8.95
N MET A 597 -5.50 -6.46 -7.95
CA MET A 597 -6.02 -7.12 -6.76
C MET A 597 -5.08 -7.01 -5.55
N ALA A 598 -5.56 -7.42 -4.38
CA ALA A 598 -4.70 -7.73 -3.24
C ALA A 598 -4.12 -9.16 -3.34
N LYS A 599 -3.00 -9.41 -2.65
CA LYS A 599 -2.22 -10.66 -2.73
C LYS A 599 -2.99 -11.96 -2.44
N ASP A 600 -4.07 -11.89 -1.67
CA ASP A 600 -4.95 -13.02 -1.35
C ASP A 600 -5.72 -13.56 -2.55
N ASN A 601 -6.00 -12.71 -3.55
CA ASN A 601 -6.72 -13.11 -4.76
C ASN A 601 -5.83 -13.74 -5.83
N VAL A 602 -4.50 -13.70 -5.67
CA VAL A 602 -3.53 -14.16 -6.67
C VAL A 602 -3.77 -15.61 -7.10
N PRO A 603 -3.96 -16.61 -6.21
CA PRO A 603 -4.13 -17.99 -6.64
C PRO A 603 -5.35 -18.21 -7.55
N PHE A 604 -6.42 -17.45 -7.33
CA PHE A 604 -7.63 -17.57 -8.15
C PHE A 604 -7.45 -17.04 -9.56
N HIS A 605 -6.58 -16.05 -9.74
CA HIS A 605 -6.35 -15.38 -11.04
C HIS A 605 -5.09 -15.87 -11.76
N SER A 606 -4.18 -16.54 -11.07
CA SER A 606 -2.97 -17.14 -11.63
C SER A 606 -3.05 -18.65 -11.81
N VAL A 607 -3.97 -19.33 -11.12
CA VAL A 607 -4.13 -20.80 -11.18
C VAL A 607 -5.56 -21.19 -11.53
N VAL A 608 -6.52 -20.93 -10.64
CA VAL A 608 -7.87 -21.52 -10.75
C VAL A 608 -8.59 -21.06 -12.03
N PHE A 609 -8.68 -19.76 -12.25
CA PHE A 609 -9.37 -19.20 -13.40
C PHE A 609 -8.65 -19.47 -14.73
N PRO A 610 -7.32 -19.28 -14.85
CA PRO A 610 -6.60 -19.71 -16.04
C PRO A 610 -6.78 -21.21 -16.36
N CYS A 611 -6.73 -22.11 -15.36
CA CYS A 611 -7.03 -23.53 -15.56
C CYS A 611 -8.44 -23.75 -16.12
N SER A 612 -9.46 -23.09 -15.55
CA SER A 612 -10.84 -23.19 -16.06
C SER A 612 -10.95 -22.74 -17.52
N LEU A 613 -10.29 -21.64 -17.89
CA LEU A 613 -10.33 -21.09 -19.25
C LEU A 613 -9.51 -21.92 -20.25
N LEU A 614 -8.32 -22.38 -19.86
CA LEU A 614 -7.49 -23.29 -20.66
C LEU A 614 -8.20 -24.62 -20.89
N GLY A 615 -8.77 -25.22 -19.83
CA GLY A 615 -9.53 -26.46 -19.92
C GLY A 615 -10.81 -26.33 -20.76
N ALA A 616 -11.39 -25.14 -20.85
CA ALA A 616 -12.54 -24.87 -21.71
C ALA A 616 -12.18 -24.83 -23.21
N GLN A 617 -10.91 -24.60 -23.55
CA GLN A 617 -10.37 -24.58 -24.91
C GLN A 617 -11.20 -23.72 -25.88
N ASP A 618 -11.49 -22.48 -25.48
CA ASP A 618 -12.37 -21.57 -26.24
C ASP A 618 -11.69 -20.23 -26.59
N ASN A 619 -10.37 -20.28 -26.81
CA ASN A 619 -9.55 -19.12 -27.22
C ASN A 619 -9.68 -17.91 -26.27
N TYR A 620 -9.78 -18.15 -24.96
CA TYR A 620 -9.95 -17.07 -23.99
C TYR A 620 -8.71 -16.17 -23.88
N THR A 621 -8.95 -14.88 -23.67
CA THR A 621 -7.96 -13.90 -23.24
C THR A 621 -7.58 -14.18 -21.78
N LEU A 622 -6.33 -14.57 -21.55
CA LEU A 622 -5.78 -14.81 -20.21
C LEU A 622 -4.99 -13.59 -19.72
N VAL A 623 -4.80 -13.49 -18.41
CA VAL A 623 -4.13 -12.33 -17.80
C VAL A 623 -2.71 -12.16 -18.35
N SER A 624 -2.42 -10.97 -18.86
CA SER A 624 -1.09 -10.58 -19.35
C SER A 624 -0.28 -9.95 -18.22
N HIS A 625 -0.93 -9.15 -17.36
CA HIS A 625 -0.28 -8.45 -16.24
C HIS A 625 -1.11 -8.62 -14.96
N LEU A 626 -0.59 -9.38 -14.00
CA LEU A 626 -1.21 -9.55 -12.69
C LEU A 626 -0.59 -8.56 -11.69
N ILE A 627 -1.35 -7.53 -11.31
CA ILE A 627 -0.90 -6.46 -10.43
C ILE A 627 -1.45 -6.69 -9.02
N ALA A 628 -0.65 -7.33 -8.17
CA ALA A 628 -1.03 -7.63 -6.78
C ALA A 628 -0.35 -6.68 -5.79
N THR A 629 -1.12 -6.03 -4.92
CA THR A 629 -0.59 -5.21 -3.82
C THR A 629 -0.44 -6.02 -2.53
N GLU A 630 0.46 -5.56 -1.67
CA GLU A 630 0.50 -5.93 -0.26
C GLU A 630 -0.67 -5.24 0.50
N TYR A 631 -0.77 -5.44 1.82
CA TYR A 631 -1.88 -4.88 2.60
C TYR A 631 -1.61 -3.44 3.01
N LEU A 632 -2.69 -2.64 3.05
CA LEU A 632 -2.71 -1.38 3.80
C LEU A 632 -3.26 -1.66 5.21
N ASN A 633 -2.43 -1.45 6.21
CA ASN A 633 -2.79 -1.42 7.62
C ASN A 633 -3.33 -0.02 8.00
N TYR A 634 -3.94 0.08 9.18
CA TYR A 634 -4.49 1.32 9.71
C TYR A 634 -3.82 1.64 11.04
N GLU A 635 -3.04 2.72 11.06
CA GLU A 635 -2.13 3.08 12.15
C GLU A 635 -1.26 1.87 12.53
N ASP A 636 -1.28 1.46 13.79
CA ASP A 636 -0.54 0.32 14.35
C ASP A 636 -1.32 -1.02 14.27
N THR A 637 -2.47 -1.05 13.58
CA THR A 637 -3.37 -2.20 13.56
C THR A 637 -4.00 -2.45 12.20
N LYS A 638 -4.94 -3.41 12.14
CA LYS A 638 -5.72 -3.73 10.94
C LYS A 638 -7.09 -3.07 11.00
N PHE A 639 -7.63 -2.73 9.82
CA PHE A 639 -9.03 -2.35 9.67
C PHE A 639 -9.95 -3.40 10.32
N SER A 640 -10.94 -2.94 11.09
CA SER A 640 -11.87 -3.82 11.78
C SER A 640 -13.24 -3.17 11.96
N LYS A 641 -14.22 -3.68 11.21
CA LYS A 641 -15.61 -3.23 11.31
C LYS A 641 -16.21 -3.54 12.68
N SER A 642 -15.93 -4.73 13.23
CA SER A 642 -16.47 -5.14 14.54
C SER A 642 -15.90 -4.33 15.70
N ARG A 643 -14.66 -3.85 15.59
CA ARG A 643 -14.03 -2.99 16.61
C ARG A 643 -14.20 -1.49 16.33
N GLY A 644 -14.80 -1.12 15.20
CA GLY A 644 -14.92 0.27 14.76
C GLY A 644 -13.56 0.94 14.53
N VAL A 645 -12.58 0.19 14.02
CA VAL A 645 -11.21 0.66 13.76
C VAL A 645 -11.01 0.84 12.27
N GLY A 646 -10.56 2.02 11.88
CA GLY A 646 -10.25 2.37 10.50
C GLY A 646 -11.34 3.19 9.81
N VAL A 647 -10.94 3.80 8.69
CA VAL A 647 -11.84 4.56 7.82
C VAL A 647 -12.45 3.63 6.76
N PHE A 648 -13.78 3.61 6.71
CA PHE A 648 -14.55 2.92 5.68
C PHE A 648 -14.98 3.89 4.58
N GLY A 649 -15.18 3.39 3.37
CA GLY A 649 -15.40 4.23 2.19
C GLY A 649 -16.63 5.14 2.28
N ASP A 650 -17.68 4.67 2.97
CA ASP A 650 -18.90 5.45 3.25
C ASP A 650 -18.66 6.59 4.25
N MET A 651 -17.68 6.46 5.13
CA MET A 651 -17.33 7.44 6.16
C MET A 651 -16.34 8.50 5.66
N ALA A 652 -15.57 8.21 4.61
CA ALA A 652 -14.54 9.11 4.10
C ALA A 652 -15.12 10.48 3.68
N LYS A 653 -16.30 10.48 3.05
CA LYS A 653 -17.01 11.70 2.64
C LYS A 653 -17.42 12.60 3.81
N ASP A 654 -17.67 12.03 4.99
CA ASP A 654 -18.14 12.73 6.19
C ASP A 654 -16.98 13.33 7.01
N THR A 655 -15.76 13.28 6.50
CA THR A 655 -14.57 13.84 7.17
C THR A 655 -14.33 15.32 6.83
N GLY A 656 -14.99 15.82 5.78
CA GLY A 656 -14.71 17.14 5.21
C GLY A 656 -13.40 17.21 4.39
N ILE A 657 -12.66 16.10 4.29
CA ILE A 657 -11.47 16.01 3.44
C ILE A 657 -11.90 15.62 2.02
N PRO A 658 -11.53 16.39 0.98
CA PRO A 658 -11.88 16.09 -0.41
C PRO A 658 -11.36 14.73 -0.88
N SER A 659 -12.11 14.08 -1.78
CA SER A 659 -11.77 12.79 -2.40
C SER A 659 -10.35 12.75 -2.97
N ASP A 660 -9.93 13.79 -3.69
CA ASP A 660 -8.58 13.85 -4.28
C ASP A 660 -7.45 13.83 -3.24
N VAL A 661 -7.66 14.38 -2.03
CA VAL A 661 -6.67 14.31 -0.95
C VAL A 661 -6.53 12.88 -0.43
N TRP A 662 -7.63 12.13 -0.35
CA TRP A 662 -7.59 10.70 -0.05
C TRP A 662 -6.87 9.91 -1.13
N ARG A 663 -7.20 10.17 -2.41
CA ARG A 663 -6.57 9.51 -3.55
C ARG A 663 -5.06 9.76 -3.57
N PHE A 664 -4.63 11.02 -3.42
CA PHE A 664 -3.23 11.39 -3.33
C PHE A 664 -2.51 10.61 -2.24
N TYR A 665 -3.01 10.67 -1.00
CA TYR A 665 -2.31 10.06 0.12
C TYR A 665 -2.24 8.53 -0.02
N LEU A 666 -3.35 7.88 -0.39
CA LEU A 666 -3.39 6.43 -0.57
C LEU A 666 -2.47 5.96 -1.70
N LEU A 667 -2.37 6.71 -2.81
CA LEU A 667 -1.45 6.42 -3.91
C LEU A 667 0.01 6.71 -3.53
N TYR A 668 0.25 7.74 -2.71
CA TYR A 668 1.58 8.07 -2.17
C TYR A 668 2.13 6.98 -1.25
N VAL A 669 1.27 6.33 -0.44
CA VAL A 669 1.63 5.20 0.42
C VAL A 669 1.21 3.84 -0.13
N ARG A 670 0.95 3.72 -1.44
CA ARG A 670 0.47 2.48 -2.06
C ARG A 670 1.37 1.28 -1.69
N PRO A 671 0.81 0.17 -1.15
CA PRO A 671 1.59 -0.97 -0.68
C PRO A 671 2.07 -1.87 -1.84
N GLU A 672 3.14 -1.47 -2.53
CA GLU A 672 3.65 -2.19 -3.70
C GLU A 672 4.59 -3.35 -3.35
N GLY A 673 5.69 -3.06 -2.64
CA GLY A 673 6.72 -4.06 -2.30
C GLY A 673 6.57 -4.67 -0.90
N GLN A 674 5.89 -3.97 0.00
CA GLN A 674 5.66 -4.36 1.38
C GLN A 674 4.34 -3.75 1.87
N ASP A 675 3.84 -4.26 3.01
CA ASP A 675 2.68 -3.67 3.68
C ASP A 675 2.96 -2.18 4.01
N SER A 676 1.96 -1.33 3.83
CA SER A 676 1.99 0.08 4.24
C SER A 676 1.01 0.30 5.40
N ALA A 677 1.14 1.42 6.11
CA ALA A 677 0.17 1.83 7.12
C ALA A 677 -0.42 3.21 6.79
N PHE A 678 -1.74 3.33 6.84
CA PHE A 678 -2.39 4.63 6.83
C PHE A 678 -2.14 5.31 8.18
N SER A 679 -1.62 6.54 8.19
CA SER A 679 -1.52 7.34 9.41
C SER A 679 -2.11 8.73 9.23
N TRP A 680 -2.95 9.15 10.18
CA TRP A 680 -3.54 10.48 10.18
C TRP A 680 -2.50 11.60 10.25
N ALA A 681 -1.45 11.40 11.06
CA ALA A 681 -0.37 12.37 11.22
C ALA A 681 0.44 12.51 9.92
N ASP A 682 0.76 11.39 9.28
CA ASP A 682 1.50 11.40 8.01
C ASP A 682 0.63 11.94 6.86
N MET A 683 -0.66 11.64 6.82
CA MET A 683 -1.59 12.25 5.85
C MET A 683 -1.60 13.78 5.96
N ALA A 684 -1.69 14.32 7.18
CA ALA A 684 -1.64 15.75 7.42
C ALA A 684 -0.29 16.35 7.01
N LEU A 685 0.81 15.68 7.35
CA LEU A 685 2.16 16.08 6.98
C LEU A 685 2.31 16.15 5.45
N LYS A 686 1.96 15.08 4.72
CA LYS A 686 2.10 15.03 3.26
C LYS A 686 1.15 15.96 2.54
N ASN A 687 -0.07 16.18 3.03
CA ASN A 687 -0.94 17.23 2.50
C ASN A 687 -0.27 18.61 2.64
N ASN A 688 0.21 18.94 3.82
CA ASN A 688 0.75 20.27 4.09
C ASN A 688 2.11 20.48 3.41
N SER A 689 2.96 19.45 3.33
CA SER A 689 4.29 19.55 2.71
C SER A 689 4.27 19.41 1.20
N GLU A 690 3.66 18.34 0.66
CA GLU A 690 3.71 18.03 -0.78
C GLU A 690 2.60 18.72 -1.56
N LEU A 691 1.36 18.72 -1.06
CA LEU A 691 0.25 19.37 -1.78
C LEU A 691 0.27 20.88 -1.57
N LEU A 692 0.23 21.36 -0.33
CA LEU A 692 0.10 22.79 -0.05
C LEU A 692 1.40 23.56 -0.35
N ASN A 693 2.52 23.16 0.28
CA ASN A 693 3.78 23.93 0.23
C ASN A 693 4.62 23.69 -1.03
N ASN A 694 4.38 22.61 -1.76
CA ASN A 694 5.12 22.28 -2.99
C ASN A 694 4.23 22.44 -4.24
N LEU A 695 3.37 21.46 -4.54
CA LEU A 695 2.59 21.42 -5.79
C LEU A 695 1.64 22.62 -5.93
N GLY A 696 0.84 22.87 -4.90
CA GLY A 696 -0.11 23.97 -4.83
C GLY A 696 0.57 25.32 -4.82
N ASN A 697 1.64 25.48 -4.02
CA ASN A 697 2.42 26.72 -4.00
C ASN A 697 2.96 27.09 -5.38
N PHE A 698 3.54 26.12 -6.10
CA PHE A 698 4.07 26.35 -7.45
C PHE A 698 2.97 26.82 -8.41
N ILE A 699 1.89 26.05 -8.52
CA ILE A 699 0.79 26.31 -9.48
C ILE A 699 0.09 27.64 -9.14
N ASN A 700 -0.20 27.88 -7.86
CA ASN A 700 -0.84 29.11 -7.39
C ASN A 700 0.04 30.34 -7.71
N ARG A 701 1.36 30.27 -7.48
CA ARG A 701 2.28 31.38 -7.79
C ARG A 701 2.35 31.65 -9.29
N GLY A 702 2.48 30.61 -10.10
CA GLY A 702 2.52 30.73 -11.56
C GLY A 702 1.29 31.46 -12.10
N GLY A 703 0.08 30.99 -11.74
CA GLY A 703 -1.16 31.64 -12.13
C GLY A 703 -1.32 33.05 -11.56
N MET A 704 -1.02 33.25 -10.27
CA MET A 704 -1.11 34.56 -9.61
C MET A 704 -0.21 35.61 -10.26
N PHE A 705 1.00 35.25 -10.68
CA PHE A 705 1.89 36.19 -11.37
C PHE A 705 1.34 36.63 -12.73
N VAL A 706 0.75 35.71 -13.50
CA VAL A 706 0.07 36.06 -14.76
C VAL A 706 -1.09 37.04 -14.50
N THR A 707 -1.97 36.73 -13.55
CA THR A 707 -3.12 37.60 -13.23
C THR A 707 -2.69 38.97 -12.69
N LYS A 708 -1.72 38.99 -11.77
CA LYS A 708 -1.34 40.19 -11.03
C LYS A 708 -0.44 41.14 -11.82
N PHE A 709 0.47 40.61 -12.63
CA PHE A 709 1.50 41.41 -13.30
C PHE A 709 1.29 41.57 -14.80
N PHE A 710 0.47 40.70 -15.41
CA PHE A 710 0.25 40.67 -16.86
C PHE A 710 -1.25 40.61 -17.23
N GLU A 711 -2.13 41.08 -16.34
CA GLU A 711 -3.57 41.22 -16.59
C GLU A 711 -4.28 39.94 -17.07
N GLY A 712 -3.78 38.79 -16.60
CA GLY A 712 -4.31 37.46 -16.96
C GLY A 712 -3.86 36.97 -18.34
N ILE A 713 -2.91 37.65 -18.99
CA ILE A 713 -2.37 37.30 -20.31
C ILE A 713 -0.97 36.70 -20.13
N VAL A 714 -0.73 35.52 -20.71
CA VAL A 714 0.59 34.89 -20.69
C VAL A 714 1.58 35.77 -21.45
N PRO A 715 2.70 36.19 -20.82
CA PRO A 715 3.67 37.10 -21.43
C PRO A 715 4.53 36.41 -22.50
N VAL A 716 5.25 37.21 -23.29
CA VAL A 716 6.29 36.72 -24.21
C VAL A 716 7.40 36.02 -23.41
N MET A 717 7.88 34.90 -23.95
CA MET A 717 8.91 34.06 -23.32
C MET A 717 10.17 34.05 -24.18
N GLU A 718 11.23 34.68 -23.70
CA GLU A 718 12.56 34.69 -24.33
C GLU A 718 13.52 33.82 -23.51
N LEU A 719 13.65 32.57 -23.94
CA LEU A 719 14.34 31.53 -23.18
C LEU A 719 15.83 31.82 -23.04
N GLN A 720 16.28 31.91 -21.79
CA GLN A 720 17.68 31.94 -21.39
C GLN A 720 18.16 30.54 -20.99
N GLN A 721 19.46 30.39 -20.74
CA GLN A 721 20.09 29.11 -20.39
C GLN A 721 19.38 28.40 -19.22
N GLU A 722 19.07 29.13 -18.14
CA GLU A 722 18.35 28.59 -16.97
C GLU A 722 16.95 28.05 -17.32
N ASP A 723 16.26 28.69 -18.28
CA ASP A 723 14.94 28.25 -18.73
C ASP A 723 15.06 26.94 -19.49
N LYS A 724 16.02 26.87 -20.41
CA LYS A 724 16.31 25.65 -21.17
C LYS A 724 16.68 24.49 -20.25
N THR A 725 17.41 24.77 -19.16
CA THR A 725 17.75 23.76 -18.14
C THR A 725 16.48 23.23 -17.47
N LEU A 726 15.58 24.13 -17.04
CA LEU A 726 14.30 23.72 -16.46
C LEU A 726 13.47 22.90 -17.45
N LEU A 727 13.35 23.34 -18.70
CA LEU A 727 12.59 22.62 -19.73
C LEU A 727 13.12 21.18 -19.92
N ALA A 728 14.44 21.01 -19.93
CA ALA A 728 15.08 19.70 -20.04
C ALA A 728 14.87 18.83 -18.80
N LEU A 729 14.94 19.40 -17.59
CA LEU A 729 14.63 18.68 -16.34
C LEU A 729 13.17 18.21 -16.32
N VAL A 730 12.23 19.09 -16.64
CA VAL A 730 10.80 18.76 -16.70
C VAL A 730 10.53 17.70 -17.78
N GLY A 731 11.17 17.82 -18.95
CA GLY A 731 11.08 16.81 -19.99
C GLY A 731 11.60 15.45 -19.54
N TRP A 732 12.73 15.41 -18.81
CA TRP A 732 13.27 14.17 -18.26
C TRP A 732 12.37 13.55 -17.20
N GLU A 733 11.88 14.33 -16.24
CA GLU A 733 10.94 13.89 -15.20
C GLU A 733 9.64 13.32 -15.81
N LEU A 734 9.12 13.96 -16.86
CA LEU A 734 7.99 13.46 -17.64
C LEU A 734 8.28 12.09 -18.26
N GLN A 735 9.47 11.89 -18.82
CA GLN A 735 9.88 10.59 -19.36
C GLN A 735 9.98 9.53 -18.27
N GLN A 736 10.52 9.86 -17.10
CA GLN A 736 10.58 8.91 -15.97
C GLN A 736 9.18 8.53 -15.48
N TYR A 737 8.28 9.50 -15.36
CA TYR A 737 6.87 9.26 -15.06
C TYR A 737 6.23 8.26 -16.02
N ILE A 738 6.40 8.47 -17.33
CA ILE A 738 5.85 7.60 -18.38
C ILE A 738 6.43 6.18 -18.26
N GLN A 739 7.76 6.07 -18.11
CA GLN A 739 8.45 4.77 -17.99
C GLN A 739 7.96 3.96 -16.77
N LEU A 740 7.69 4.64 -15.65
CA LEU A 740 7.19 4.02 -14.43
C LEU A 740 5.72 3.62 -14.55
N MET A 741 4.87 4.50 -15.09
CA MET A 741 3.45 4.21 -15.29
C MET A 741 3.21 3.11 -16.32
N ASP A 742 4.03 3.01 -17.36
CA ASP A 742 4.00 1.91 -18.34
C ASP A 742 4.23 0.54 -17.67
N LYS A 743 4.96 0.51 -16.55
CA LYS A 743 5.21 -0.68 -15.72
C LYS A 743 4.38 -0.70 -14.43
N VAL A 744 3.33 0.11 -14.35
CA VAL A 744 2.39 0.17 -13.22
C VAL A 744 3.09 0.49 -11.86
N LYS A 745 4.19 1.25 -11.89
CA LYS A 745 4.89 1.78 -10.70
C LYS A 745 4.26 3.08 -10.23
N ILE A 746 3.00 2.97 -9.82
CA ILE A 746 2.10 4.10 -9.55
C ILE A 746 2.64 5.00 -8.42
N ARG A 747 3.19 4.39 -7.36
CA ARG A 747 3.73 5.14 -6.21
C ARG A 747 4.92 6.01 -6.59
N ASP A 748 5.87 5.44 -7.33
CA ASP A 748 7.11 6.14 -7.66
C ASP A 748 6.88 7.17 -8.77
N ALA A 749 5.99 6.89 -9.72
CA ALA A 749 5.57 7.87 -10.73
C ALA A 749 4.98 9.15 -10.12
N LEU A 750 4.21 9.06 -9.02
CA LEU A 750 3.70 10.24 -8.32
C LEU A 750 4.81 11.17 -7.81
N ARG A 751 5.97 10.62 -7.44
CA ARG A 751 7.11 11.43 -6.95
C ARG A 751 7.68 12.31 -8.06
N HIS A 752 7.74 11.82 -9.31
CA HIS A 752 8.19 12.63 -10.45
C HIS A 752 7.27 13.85 -10.71
N ILE A 753 5.96 13.72 -10.47
CA ILE A 753 5.04 14.88 -10.50
C ILE A 753 5.44 15.92 -9.43
N LEU A 754 5.74 15.46 -8.21
CA LEU A 754 6.13 16.32 -7.09
C LEU A 754 7.54 16.92 -7.28
N ASN A 755 8.44 16.22 -7.98
CA ASN A 755 9.78 16.72 -8.33
C ASN A 755 9.67 17.87 -9.34
N ILE A 756 8.84 17.73 -10.38
CA ILE A 756 8.58 18.80 -11.35
C ILE A 756 8.13 20.08 -10.65
N SER A 757 7.22 19.98 -9.66
CA SER A 757 6.82 21.16 -8.89
C SER A 757 7.91 21.71 -7.97
N ARG A 758 8.83 20.87 -7.46
CA ARG A 758 10.00 21.35 -6.70
C ARG A 758 10.97 22.12 -7.59
N HIS A 759 11.31 21.59 -8.76
CA HIS A 759 12.12 22.30 -9.75
C HIS A 759 11.47 23.63 -10.15
N GLY A 760 10.15 23.63 -10.37
CA GLY A 760 9.39 24.85 -10.65
C GLY A 760 9.44 25.87 -9.50
N ASN A 761 9.28 25.42 -8.25
CA ASN A 761 9.39 26.29 -7.07
C ASN A 761 10.79 26.91 -6.95
N GLN A 762 11.84 26.10 -7.11
CA GLN A 762 13.24 26.56 -7.07
C GLN A 762 13.50 27.57 -8.19
N TYR A 763 13.04 27.30 -9.40
CA TYR A 763 13.17 28.18 -10.55
C TYR A 763 12.52 29.55 -10.31
N ILE A 764 11.26 29.56 -9.84
CA ILE A 764 10.59 30.81 -9.45
C ILE A 764 11.37 31.52 -8.34
N GLN A 765 11.88 30.78 -7.36
CA GLN A 765 12.54 31.36 -6.19
C GLN A 765 13.87 32.03 -6.54
N VAL A 766 14.71 31.39 -7.34
CA VAL A 766 16.01 31.95 -7.78
C VAL A 766 15.81 33.14 -8.69
N ASN A 767 14.78 33.12 -9.54
CA ASN A 767 14.55 34.20 -10.51
C ASN A 767 13.79 35.41 -9.95
N GLU A 768 13.14 35.30 -8.80
CA GLU A 768 12.42 36.39 -8.12
C GLU A 768 11.55 37.29 -9.03
N PRO A 769 10.63 36.74 -9.87
CA PRO A 769 9.86 37.51 -10.84
C PRO A 769 9.03 38.64 -10.20
N TRP A 770 8.57 38.47 -8.94
CA TRP A 770 7.84 39.51 -8.21
C TRP A 770 8.68 40.73 -7.81
N LYS A 771 10.01 40.61 -7.84
CA LYS A 771 10.93 41.74 -7.70
C LYS A 771 11.31 42.29 -9.07
N LYS A 772 11.75 41.43 -9.99
CA LYS A 772 12.22 41.82 -11.33
C LYS A 772 11.16 42.57 -12.16
N ILE A 773 9.87 42.28 -11.94
CA ILE A 773 8.77 43.02 -12.59
C ILE A 773 8.73 44.53 -12.27
N LYS A 774 9.35 44.95 -11.15
CA LYS A 774 9.45 46.36 -10.73
C LYS A 774 10.71 47.04 -11.25
N GLY A 775 11.54 46.31 -11.99
CA GLY A 775 12.79 46.77 -12.56
C GLY A 775 12.64 47.43 -13.93
N GLY A 776 13.77 47.58 -14.63
CA GLY A 776 13.81 48.08 -16.01
C GLY A 776 13.26 47.08 -17.03
N ASP A 777 13.23 47.46 -18.32
CA ASP A 777 12.61 46.65 -19.38
C ASP A 777 13.18 45.21 -19.47
N THR A 778 14.51 45.05 -19.35
CA THR A 778 15.17 43.74 -19.34
C THR A 778 14.73 42.87 -18.16
N GLU A 779 14.56 43.45 -16.97
CA GLU A 779 14.12 42.71 -15.79
C GLU A 779 12.63 42.35 -15.89
N ARG A 780 11.81 43.24 -16.45
CA ARG A 780 10.39 42.98 -16.73
C ARG A 780 10.21 41.85 -17.75
N GLN A 781 11.01 41.84 -18.82
CA GLN A 781 11.04 40.77 -19.81
C GLN A 781 11.46 39.43 -19.20
N ARG A 782 12.46 39.44 -18.30
CA ARG A 782 12.86 38.25 -17.55
C ARG A 782 11.73 37.75 -16.64
N ALA A 783 11.07 38.63 -15.90
CA ALA A 783 9.92 38.29 -15.07
C ALA A 783 8.77 37.70 -15.90
N GLY A 784 8.55 38.23 -17.11
CA GLY A 784 7.62 37.70 -18.10
C GLY A 784 7.96 36.26 -18.50
N THR A 785 9.18 36.03 -18.96
CA THR A 785 9.64 34.70 -19.37
C THR A 785 9.47 33.66 -18.25
N VAL A 786 9.92 33.99 -17.03
CA VAL A 786 9.79 33.09 -15.86
C VAL A 786 8.35 32.76 -15.57
N THR A 787 7.46 33.75 -15.65
CA THR A 787 6.03 33.60 -15.40
C THR A 787 5.38 32.71 -16.48
N GLY A 788 5.67 32.97 -17.76
CA GLY A 788 5.15 32.20 -18.89
C GLY A 788 5.61 30.74 -18.89
N VAL A 789 6.90 30.49 -18.60
CA VAL A 789 7.43 29.12 -18.46
C VAL A 789 6.76 28.40 -17.28
N SER A 790 6.65 29.08 -16.13
CA SER A 790 6.04 28.48 -14.92
C SER A 790 4.59 28.05 -15.12
N VAL A 791 3.77 28.87 -15.79
CA VAL A 791 2.35 28.52 -16.03
C VAL A 791 2.19 27.38 -17.04
N ASN A 792 3.14 27.22 -17.97
CA ASN A 792 3.18 26.08 -18.87
C ASN A 792 3.59 24.78 -18.15
N VAL A 793 4.56 24.84 -17.21
CA VAL A 793 4.87 23.69 -16.33
C VAL A 793 3.63 23.33 -15.49
N ALA A 794 2.90 24.32 -14.96
CA ALA A 794 1.64 24.08 -14.25
C ALA A 794 0.58 23.40 -15.14
N CYS A 795 0.52 23.78 -16.43
CA CYS A 795 -0.34 23.12 -17.41
C CYS A 795 0.03 21.63 -17.58
N LEU A 796 1.32 21.30 -17.73
CA LEU A 796 1.78 19.91 -17.80
C LEU A 796 1.43 19.12 -16.52
N LEU A 797 1.70 19.69 -15.35
CA LEU A 797 1.38 19.08 -14.06
C LEU A 797 -0.11 18.74 -13.97
N SER A 798 -1.00 19.60 -14.48
CA SER A 798 -2.44 19.32 -14.52
C SER A 798 -2.75 18.04 -15.29
N VAL A 799 -2.04 17.76 -16.38
CA VAL A 799 -2.24 16.57 -17.22
C VAL A 799 -1.71 15.32 -16.49
N MET A 800 -0.48 15.38 -15.97
CA MET A 800 0.14 14.25 -15.25
C MET A 800 -0.59 13.88 -13.96
N LEU A 801 -1.27 14.86 -13.33
CA LEU A 801 -2.02 14.67 -12.10
C LEU A 801 -3.39 14.01 -12.32
N LEU A 802 -3.93 13.99 -13.55
CA LEU A 802 -5.26 13.45 -13.85
C LEU A 802 -5.47 12.02 -13.35
N PRO A 803 -4.51 11.08 -13.47
CA PRO A 803 -4.64 9.73 -12.91
C PRO A 803 -4.75 9.68 -11.38
N TYR A 804 -4.23 10.70 -10.68
CA TYR A 804 -4.11 10.72 -9.23
C TYR A 804 -5.21 11.55 -8.57
N MET A 805 -5.40 12.79 -9.03
CA MET A 805 -6.31 13.78 -8.46
C MET A 805 -7.15 14.42 -9.59
N PRO A 806 -8.16 13.71 -10.11
CA PRO A 806 -8.89 14.14 -11.30
C PRO A 806 -9.64 15.47 -11.15
N ALA A 807 -10.20 15.77 -9.98
CA ALA A 807 -10.90 17.03 -9.75
C ALA A 807 -9.94 18.22 -9.67
N VAL A 808 -8.80 18.06 -9.00
CA VAL A 808 -7.74 19.09 -8.92
C VAL A 808 -7.12 19.31 -10.29
N SER A 809 -6.86 18.22 -11.03
CA SER A 809 -6.40 18.25 -12.41
C SER A 809 -7.32 19.08 -13.30
N GLN A 810 -8.64 18.88 -13.22
CA GLN A 810 -9.62 19.70 -13.95
C GLN A 810 -9.62 21.15 -13.45
N THR A 811 -9.61 21.37 -12.14
CA THR A 811 -9.58 22.71 -11.54
C THR A 811 -8.39 23.53 -12.06
N ILE A 812 -7.20 22.95 -12.14
CA ILE A 812 -6.01 23.62 -12.67
C ILE A 812 -6.23 24.01 -14.14
N ARG A 813 -6.73 23.09 -14.97
CA ARG A 813 -7.01 23.38 -16.39
C ARG A 813 -8.03 24.50 -16.56
N ASP A 814 -9.08 24.52 -15.74
CA ASP A 814 -10.09 25.57 -15.77
C ASP A 814 -9.51 26.93 -15.36
N GLN A 815 -8.71 26.99 -14.29
CA GLN A 815 -8.03 28.21 -13.85
C GLN A 815 -7.04 28.73 -14.90
N LEU A 816 -6.36 27.84 -15.63
CA LEU A 816 -5.42 28.20 -16.69
C LEU A 816 -6.12 28.44 -18.04
N ASN A 817 -7.42 28.15 -18.13
CA ASN A 817 -8.16 28.10 -19.40
C ASN A 817 -7.39 27.25 -20.44
N ALA A 818 -6.88 26.10 -20.02
CA ALA A 818 -5.98 25.28 -20.84
C ALA A 818 -6.73 24.67 -22.03
N PRO A 819 -6.16 24.71 -23.26
CA PRO A 819 -6.77 24.07 -24.42
C PRO A 819 -7.06 22.58 -24.17
N PRO A 820 -8.23 22.06 -24.55
CA PRO A 820 -8.56 20.63 -24.36
C PRO A 820 -7.54 19.67 -24.99
N SER A 821 -6.88 20.10 -26.08
CA SER A 821 -5.84 19.33 -26.78
C SER A 821 -4.54 19.15 -25.98
N CYS A 822 -4.32 19.90 -24.89
CA CYS A 822 -3.10 19.80 -24.08
C CYS A 822 -2.88 18.39 -23.52
N VAL A 823 -3.98 17.73 -23.15
CA VAL A 823 -4.01 16.40 -22.57
C VAL A 823 -3.43 15.36 -23.54
N ASN A 824 -3.91 15.37 -24.78
CA ASN A 824 -3.45 14.45 -25.82
C ASN A 824 -2.01 14.77 -26.24
N THR A 825 -1.69 16.05 -26.40
CA THR A 825 -0.41 16.48 -26.96
C THR A 825 0.78 16.12 -26.08
N MET A 826 0.63 16.20 -24.74
CA MET A 826 1.76 16.04 -23.83
C MET A 826 2.05 14.58 -23.42
N LEU A 827 1.05 13.69 -23.45
CA LEU A 827 1.22 12.29 -23.00
C LEU A 827 1.04 11.23 -24.09
N GLN A 828 0.44 11.54 -25.25
CA GLN A 828 0.41 10.57 -26.35
C GLN A 828 1.79 10.39 -27.00
N GLY A 829 1.96 9.30 -27.74
CA GLY A 829 3.23 8.96 -28.37
C GLY A 829 4.33 8.74 -27.33
N THR A 830 5.47 9.41 -27.50
CA THR A 830 6.60 9.38 -26.55
C THR A 830 6.39 10.27 -25.33
N GLY A 831 5.34 11.11 -25.32
CA GLY A 831 5.14 12.18 -24.35
C GLY A 831 6.18 13.29 -24.50
N THR A 832 5.73 14.54 -24.56
CA THR A 832 6.63 15.68 -24.80
C THR A 832 6.15 16.91 -24.05
N PHE A 833 7.08 17.62 -23.43
CA PHE A 833 6.77 18.91 -22.82
C PHE A 833 6.82 20.01 -23.87
N VAL A 834 5.67 20.60 -24.17
CA VAL A 834 5.49 21.63 -25.21
C VAL A 834 4.91 22.92 -24.62
N CYS A 835 5.13 24.04 -25.29
CA CYS A 835 4.49 25.30 -24.97
C CYS A 835 2.99 25.25 -25.33
N CYS A 836 2.15 24.96 -24.33
CA CYS A 836 0.71 24.85 -24.50
C CYS A 836 -0.01 26.19 -24.36
N LEU A 837 0.49 27.05 -23.49
CA LEU A 837 -0.05 28.38 -23.22
C LEU A 837 0.92 29.38 -23.85
N SER A 838 0.68 29.72 -25.12
CA SER A 838 1.51 30.67 -25.87
C SER A 838 1.38 32.09 -25.32
N ALA A 839 2.34 32.95 -25.67
CA ALA A 839 2.22 34.38 -25.41
C ALA A 839 0.89 34.92 -25.98
N GLY A 840 0.19 35.75 -25.22
CA GLY A 840 -1.15 36.25 -25.56
C GLY A 840 -2.32 35.37 -25.09
N HIS A 841 -2.06 34.14 -24.63
CA HIS A 841 -3.11 33.28 -24.05
C HIS A 841 -3.71 33.91 -22.80
N ARG A 842 -5.03 33.93 -22.67
CA ARG A 842 -5.72 34.47 -21.48
C ARG A 842 -6.12 33.33 -20.54
N ILE A 843 -5.56 33.35 -19.33
CA ILE A 843 -5.93 32.42 -18.26
C ILE A 843 -7.26 32.82 -17.60
N GLY A 844 -7.87 31.89 -16.87
CA GLY A 844 -9.06 32.12 -16.06
C GLY A 844 -8.74 32.73 -14.69
N THR A 845 -9.69 32.58 -13.77
CA THR A 845 -9.55 33.07 -12.39
C THR A 845 -8.80 32.07 -11.53
N VAL A 846 -7.66 32.48 -10.99
CA VAL A 846 -6.83 31.63 -10.13
C VAL A 846 -7.36 31.61 -8.69
N SER A 847 -7.30 30.44 -8.04
CA SER A 847 -7.68 30.27 -6.63
C SER A 847 -6.85 29.18 -5.95
N PRO A 848 -6.63 29.26 -4.63
CA PRO A 848 -5.83 28.27 -3.92
C PRO A 848 -6.37 26.84 -4.08
N LEU A 849 -5.54 25.94 -4.61
CA LEU A 849 -5.92 24.55 -4.91
C LEU A 849 -6.15 23.68 -3.67
N PHE A 850 -5.36 23.87 -2.62
CA PHE A 850 -5.36 23.00 -1.44
C PHE A 850 -5.58 23.81 -0.16
N GLN A 851 -6.21 23.15 0.80
CA GLN A 851 -6.38 23.66 2.15
C GLN A 851 -5.43 22.92 3.10
N LYS A 852 -4.97 23.63 4.13
CA LYS A 852 -4.17 23.03 5.18
C LYS A 852 -5.02 22.08 6.01
N LEU A 853 -4.47 20.91 6.34
CA LEU A 853 -5.06 20.02 7.33
C LEU A 853 -4.56 20.43 8.72
N GLU A 854 -5.48 20.91 9.55
CA GLU A 854 -5.16 21.39 10.89
C GLU A 854 -5.01 20.25 11.90
N VAL A 855 -4.10 20.40 12.85
CA VAL A 855 -3.77 19.37 13.84
C VAL A 855 -5.02 18.96 14.63
N ASP A 856 -5.83 19.92 15.07
CA ASP A 856 -7.06 19.65 15.84
C ASP A 856 -8.10 18.86 15.04
N GLN A 857 -8.24 19.15 13.73
CA GLN A 857 -9.13 18.40 12.84
C GLN A 857 -8.65 16.94 12.73
N ILE A 858 -7.34 16.75 12.57
CA ILE A 858 -6.72 15.44 12.37
C ILE A 858 -6.78 14.59 13.64
N GLU A 859 -6.52 15.16 14.81
CA GLU A 859 -6.67 14.46 16.08
C GLU A 859 -8.12 14.05 16.35
N ALA A 860 -9.10 14.91 16.00
CA ALA A 860 -10.51 14.57 16.11
C ALA A 860 -10.90 13.39 15.20
N LEU A 861 -10.39 13.37 13.96
CA LEU A 861 -10.63 12.27 13.03
C LEU A 861 -9.92 10.98 13.46
N LYS A 862 -8.65 11.08 13.88
CA LYS A 862 -7.88 9.95 14.43
C LYS A 862 -8.62 9.29 15.59
N LYS A 863 -9.13 10.09 16.53
CA LYS A 863 -9.95 9.60 17.64
C LYS A 863 -11.27 8.98 17.18
N ARG A 864 -11.95 9.57 16.19
CA ARG A 864 -13.20 9.04 15.62
C ARG A 864 -13.02 7.63 15.04
N PHE A 865 -11.87 7.36 14.43
CA PHE A 865 -11.61 6.11 13.69
C PHE A 865 -10.60 5.16 14.38
N GLY A 866 -10.11 5.49 15.59
CA GLY A 866 -9.09 4.72 16.33
C GLY A 866 -9.62 3.48 17.08
N GLY A 867 -10.91 3.18 17.01
CA GLY A 867 -11.54 2.11 17.81
C GLY A 867 -12.05 2.59 19.16
N GLN A 868 -13.17 2.00 19.58
CA GLN A 868 -13.94 2.34 20.79
C GLN A 868 -14.13 3.84 21.08
N GLN A 869 -15.00 4.48 20.29
CA GLN A 869 -16.06 5.33 20.87
C GLN A 869 -17.39 5.17 20.11
N LEU A 870 -18.12 4.09 20.40
CA LEU A 870 -19.58 4.06 20.28
C LEU A 870 -20.18 3.35 21.51
N LYS A 871 -19.92 3.89 22.70
CA LYS A 871 -21.04 4.10 23.63
C LYS A 871 -21.62 5.44 23.24
N VAL A 872 -22.63 5.43 22.39
CA VAL A 872 -23.58 6.54 22.36
C VAL A 872 -24.16 6.61 23.77
N THR A 873 -23.56 7.42 24.63
CA THR A 873 -24.18 7.71 25.92
C THR A 873 -25.42 8.53 25.60
N MET A 874 -26.56 8.19 26.21
CA MET A 874 -27.79 8.98 26.10
C MET A 874 -27.50 10.49 26.23
N LYS A 875 -26.56 10.86 27.11
CA LYS A 875 -26.08 12.24 27.28
C LYS A 875 -25.55 12.91 26.01
N GLY A 876 -24.85 12.18 25.13
CA GLY A 876 -24.34 12.70 23.86
C GLY A 876 -25.47 13.01 22.86
N VAL A 877 -26.47 12.13 22.77
CA VAL A 877 -27.66 12.32 21.92
C VAL A 877 -28.51 13.47 22.43
N ILE A 878 -28.71 13.54 23.75
CA ILE A 878 -29.44 14.63 24.42
C ILE A 878 -28.74 15.97 24.17
N ASN A 879 -27.41 16.04 24.29
CA ASN A 879 -26.66 17.27 24.01
C ASN A 879 -26.77 17.71 22.54
N LEU A 880 -26.73 16.76 21.60
CA LEU A 880 -26.87 17.06 20.17
C LEU A 880 -28.29 17.56 19.86
N LEU A 881 -29.33 16.87 20.31
CA LEU A 881 -30.73 17.28 20.15
C LEU A 881 -31.00 18.66 20.76
N THR A 882 -30.40 18.95 21.91
CA THR A 882 -30.52 20.25 22.59
C THR A 882 -29.92 21.37 21.75
N ARG A 883 -28.71 21.17 21.21
CA ARG A 883 -28.01 22.18 20.39
C ARG A 883 -28.65 22.38 19.02
N THR A 884 -29.13 21.32 18.40
CA THR A 884 -29.65 21.38 17.02
C THR A 884 -31.08 21.89 16.96
N PHE A 885 -31.94 21.56 17.93
CA PHE A 885 -33.37 21.86 17.85
C PHE A 885 -33.87 22.82 18.95
N CYS A 886 -33.49 22.60 20.21
CA CYS A 886 -34.03 23.39 21.34
C CYS A 886 -33.41 24.80 21.46
N LEU A 887 -32.09 24.95 21.29
CA LEU A 887 -31.43 26.25 21.39
C LEU A 887 -31.84 27.21 20.25
N PRO A 888 -31.82 26.81 18.96
CA PRO A 888 -32.21 27.69 17.87
C PRO A 888 -33.68 28.10 17.94
N GLN A 889 -34.58 27.17 18.29
CA GLN A 889 -35.99 27.49 18.49
C GLN A 889 -36.19 28.45 19.68
N GLY A 890 -35.38 28.32 20.73
CA GLY A 890 -35.36 29.24 21.87
C GLY A 890 -34.91 30.65 21.50
N GLU A 891 -33.90 30.78 20.64
CA GLU A 891 -33.42 32.06 20.10
C GLU A 891 -34.46 32.71 19.18
N LYS A 892 -35.12 31.92 18.33
CA LYS A 892 -36.21 32.39 17.47
C LYS A 892 -37.37 32.99 18.27
N VAL A 893 -37.77 32.34 19.36
CA VAL A 893 -38.80 32.88 20.27
C VAL A 893 -38.33 34.18 20.95
N ARG A 894 -37.05 34.29 21.34
CA ARG A 894 -36.51 35.53 21.92
C ARG A 894 -36.49 36.65 20.90
N ALA A 895 -36.02 36.39 19.67
CA ALA A 895 -35.98 37.37 18.59
C ALA A 895 -37.38 37.92 18.30
N LEU A 896 -38.39 37.06 18.17
CA LEU A 896 -39.79 37.46 17.94
C LEU A 896 -40.37 38.31 19.08
N LYS A 897 -40.01 38.01 20.34
CA LYS A 897 -40.41 38.82 21.50
C LYS A 897 -39.72 40.19 21.51
N THR A 898 -38.44 40.25 21.19
CA THR A 898 -37.69 41.51 21.08
C THR A 898 -38.21 42.40 19.95
N GLN A 899 -38.66 41.80 18.86
CA GLN A 899 -39.23 42.49 17.69
C GLN A 899 -40.72 42.88 17.86
N LYS A 900 -41.33 42.63 19.02
CA LYS A 900 -42.77 42.87 19.29
C LYS A 900 -43.70 42.28 18.22
N ALA A 901 -43.37 41.08 17.72
CA ALA A 901 -44.21 40.36 16.76
C ALA A 901 -45.60 40.05 17.33
N GLU A 902 -46.57 39.74 16.45
CA GLU A 902 -47.94 39.44 16.87
C GLU A 902 -48.01 38.33 17.91
N LYS A 903 -48.90 38.51 18.89
CA LYS A 903 -49.04 37.61 20.04
C LYS A 903 -49.38 36.17 19.60
N ALA A 904 -50.12 36.00 18.51
CA ALA A 904 -50.44 34.70 17.94
C ALA A 904 -49.19 33.97 17.41
N ALA A 905 -48.31 34.67 16.69
CA ALA A 905 -47.07 34.11 16.14
C ALA A 905 -46.07 33.71 17.24
N ILE A 906 -45.93 34.55 18.28
CA ILE A 906 -45.08 34.22 19.45
C ILE A 906 -45.63 32.98 20.16
N THR A 907 -46.95 32.87 20.31
CA THR A 907 -47.60 31.75 21.01
C THR A 907 -47.39 30.44 20.26
N ALA A 908 -47.49 30.44 18.92
CA ALA A 908 -47.24 29.25 18.10
C ALA A 908 -45.80 28.73 18.22
N GLU A 909 -44.81 29.63 18.16
CA GLU A 909 -43.40 29.24 18.24
C GLU A 909 -42.98 28.84 19.67
N VAL A 910 -43.62 29.40 20.71
CA VAL A 910 -43.47 28.95 22.11
C VAL A 910 -44.03 27.55 22.30
N ALA A 911 -45.17 27.21 21.68
CA ALA A 911 -45.74 25.87 21.75
C ALA A 911 -44.80 24.82 21.16
N LYS A 912 -44.18 25.11 20.00
CA LYS A 912 -43.15 24.24 19.39
C LYS A 912 -41.94 24.06 20.30
N LEU A 913 -41.46 25.12 20.94
CA LEU A 913 -40.34 25.04 21.88
C LEU A 913 -40.67 24.18 23.12
N LEU A 914 -41.89 24.28 23.63
CA LEU A 914 -42.35 23.48 24.77
C LEU A 914 -42.47 22.00 24.41
N ASP A 915 -42.96 21.69 23.21
CA ASP A 915 -43.05 20.30 22.74
C ASP A 915 -41.66 19.68 22.55
N LEU A 916 -40.72 20.41 21.92
CA LEU A 916 -39.33 19.97 21.79
C LEU A 916 -38.65 19.73 23.15
N LYS A 917 -38.92 20.60 24.15
CA LYS A 917 -38.42 20.40 25.52
C LYS A 917 -39.07 19.20 26.22
N LYS A 918 -40.34 18.90 25.94
CA LYS A 918 -41.03 17.73 26.47
C LYS A 918 -40.46 16.43 25.89
N GLN A 919 -40.20 16.41 24.58
CA GLN A 919 -39.53 15.30 23.90
C GLN A 919 -38.11 15.10 24.44
N LEU A 920 -37.38 16.20 24.70
CA LEU A 920 -36.05 16.14 25.33
C LEU A 920 -36.10 15.60 26.76
N ALA A 921 -37.08 16.01 27.58
CA ALA A 921 -37.25 15.51 28.94
C ALA A 921 -37.61 14.02 28.98
N LEU A 922 -38.45 13.56 28.06
CA LEU A 922 -38.74 12.14 27.83
C LEU A 922 -37.47 11.37 27.43
N ALA A 923 -36.67 11.93 26.51
CA ALA A 923 -35.38 11.36 26.11
C ALA A 923 -34.34 11.36 27.26
N GLU A 924 -34.46 12.25 28.24
CA GLU A 924 -33.66 12.29 29.49
C GLU A 924 -34.17 11.32 30.58
N GLY A 925 -35.29 10.63 30.37
CA GLY A 925 -35.90 9.73 31.35
C GLY A 925 -36.63 10.44 32.50
N LYS A 926 -36.99 11.72 32.33
CA LYS A 926 -37.77 12.49 33.32
C LYS A 926 -39.25 12.44 32.97
N SER A 927 -40.11 12.08 33.94
CA SER A 927 -41.56 12.13 33.76
C SER A 927 -42.04 13.58 33.54
N PRO A 928 -42.92 13.84 32.55
CA PRO A 928 -43.47 15.18 32.35
C PRO A 928 -44.45 15.50 33.50
N GLU A 929 -44.05 16.37 34.42
CA GLU A 929 -44.99 16.93 35.40
C GLU A 929 -46.09 17.74 34.68
N PRO A 930 -47.36 17.63 35.10
CA PRO A 930 -48.42 18.46 34.57
C PRO A 930 -48.23 19.92 35.03
N ALA A 931 -48.48 20.85 34.10
CA ALA A 931 -48.36 22.28 34.35
C ALA A 931 -49.20 22.74 35.57
N PRO A 932 -48.70 23.69 36.40
CA PRO A 932 -49.43 24.17 37.55
C PRO A 932 -50.72 24.88 37.09
N GLN A 933 -51.87 24.39 37.56
CA GLN A 933 -53.16 25.04 37.36
C GLN A 933 -53.11 26.46 37.94
N LYS A 934 -53.31 27.46 37.08
CA LYS A 934 -53.60 28.83 37.52
C LYS A 934 -54.98 28.85 38.19
N GLY A 935 -55.00 28.77 39.51
CA GLY A 935 -56.15 29.21 40.30
C GLY A 935 -56.41 30.69 40.08
N LYS A 936 -57.64 31.03 39.67
CA LYS A 936 -58.18 32.39 39.78
C LYS A 936 -58.20 32.77 41.27
N LYS A 937 -57.60 33.90 41.63
CA LYS A 937 -57.91 34.55 42.91
C LYS A 937 -59.30 35.20 42.81
N LYS A 938 -60.11 35.04 43.84
CA LYS A 938 -60.76 36.22 44.42
C LYS A 938 -59.67 37.02 45.14
#